data_AF-A0A518D2D6-F1
#
_entry.id   AF-A0A518D2D6-F1
#
_cell.length_a   1.000
_cell.length_b   1.000
_cell.length_c   1.000
_cell.angle_alpha   90.00
_cell.angle_beta   90.00
_cell.angle_gamma   90.00
#
_symmetry.space_group_name_H-M   'P 1'
#
loop_
_entity.id
_entity.type
_entity.pdbx_description
1 polymer ?
#
loop_
_entity_poly.entity_id
_entity_poly.type
_entity_poly.pdbx_seq_one_letter_code
_entity_poly.pdbx_strand_id
1 'polypeptide(L)'
;MSRTFTARVAGLVVAGALGGLALGYIPLRHQSTGKALYWSNGSNISVVLSSTGSDDLAPGEHEPALRLALEAWNQVPGSFARMVENDDPLQQARSDWAADDLHLVLFDESNSSGYFPSGSATVAITPVWFQGNGRIVDADILFNGSNFQFTTSGVPGRFDVQDVAVHEFGHLLGFDHSPVVGSSLFPYVTPGLVLHRSVASDDWMATRARYPDAALARVKGRVVRADSSPVVRAHVVLRDLEGRTVGAALADGGGNFAMEGVLPGDYQLFATPLDGPVTAANLTGAPPVDIDFQPTSLATLAVVGSNDVQLGDRTVLPDAAIVLGRSFDPLPLRATIGAVNNHVLRGNGLVAGASLTAADPDVAVTVLGWFGTSVSFSVFVPSGEAPGLVDLEVTNAFGERSLLPGALELTPADPVVSSVHPSVANANGGSSVTVVGSGFRPGASVVVGGVILRDGAPGEATVVDENTIQFVLGACPAGTYDVVVIDPTGVEGRLVDGLEAGGVPTIESVFPTAGSALGGTRVAITGAGFDPGLALSIGGVSQTVVAVSSTEIEFVTASAPAGGPYTLTVTNPSGRADTGAFTFTPLADPKVGALDPISGPATGGEWVTLTGEDLRSDLEVRFGADPMTGQGGTFAPSTYLVDSSTLMALTPAGGGIVGLVVEDPNTGQAAALPGAYTFESSGSSGGGCGSLAPTGGPGAPFMRDLWWVALLFALCGLRVVFVRRELVLAAGRHPVAGAS
;
A
#
# COMPACT_ATOMS: atom_id res chain seq x y z
N MET A 1 -45.17 51.25 -9.63
CA MET A 1 -43.89 50.53 -9.83
C MET A 1 -43.93 49.25 -9.00
N SER A 2 -43.30 48.19 -9.52
CA SER A 2 -43.15 46.84 -8.96
C SER A 2 -44.36 45.89 -9.11
N ARG A 3 -44.21 44.98 -10.07
CA ARG A 3 -45.02 43.76 -10.26
C ARG A 3 -44.39 42.64 -9.45
N THR A 4 -45.15 41.96 -8.62
CA THR A 4 -44.80 40.63 -8.08
C THR A 4 -45.80 39.62 -8.62
N PHE A 5 -45.31 38.75 -9.49
CA PHE A 5 -46.04 37.62 -10.06
C PHE A 5 -45.98 36.48 -9.06
N THR A 6 -47.14 36.01 -8.61
CA THR A 6 -47.32 34.74 -7.91
C THR A 6 -47.54 33.66 -8.96
N ALA A 7 -46.66 32.66 -9.03
CA ALA A 7 -46.89 31.46 -9.83
C ALA A 7 -46.97 30.25 -8.89
N ARG A 8 -48.19 29.74 -8.73
CA ARG A 8 -48.49 28.41 -8.18
C ARG A 8 -47.93 27.37 -9.16
N VAL A 9 -47.08 26.46 -8.69
CA VAL A 9 -46.77 25.24 -9.43
C VAL A 9 -47.74 24.17 -8.94
N ALA A 10 -48.61 23.74 -9.86
CA ALA A 10 -49.54 22.65 -9.69
C ALA A 10 -48.78 21.32 -9.60
N GLY A 11 -49.20 20.47 -8.66
CA GLY A 11 -48.83 19.06 -8.65
C GLY A 11 -49.41 18.37 -9.89
N LEU A 12 -48.53 17.72 -10.65
CA LEU A 12 -48.89 16.71 -11.62
C LEU A 12 -48.23 15.41 -11.17
N VAL A 13 -49.05 14.51 -10.62
CA VAL A 13 -48.67 13.10 -10.43
C VAL A 13 -48.61 12.48 -11.82
N VAL A 14 -47.40 12.28 -12.32
CA VAL A 14 -47.15 11.36 -13.43
C VAL A 14 -46.56 10.11 -12.80
N ALA A 15 -47.40 9.08 -12.65
CA ALA A 15 -46.97 7.72 -12.38
C ALA A 15 -46.23 7.20 -13.63
N GLY A 16 -44.93 7.49 -13.70
CA GLY A 16 -44.01 6.84 -14.62
C GLY A 16 -43.36 5.66 -13.90
N ALA A 17 -43.68 4.44 -14.33
CA ALA A 17 -42.98 3.23 -13.94
C ALA A 17 -41.51 3.34 -14.41
N LEU A 18 -40.65 3.89 -13.57
CA LEU A 18 -39.20 3.75 -13.71
C LEU A 18 -38.84 2.38 -13.14
N GLY A 19 -38.91 1.36 -14.00
CA GLY A 19 -38.23 0.09 -13.76
C GLY A 19 -36.73 0.38 -13.65
N GLY A 20 -36.24 0.48 -12.42
CA GLY A 20 -34.81 0.43 -12.17
C GLY A 20 -34.33 -0.93 -12.64
N LEU A 21 -33.50 -0.96 -13.68
CA LEU A 21 -32.84 -2.20 -14.08
C LEU A 21 -32.02 -2.70 -12.89
N ALA A 22 -32.40 -3.87 -12.35
CA ALA A 22 -31.53 -4.66 -11.50
C ALA A 22 -30.26 -4.92 -12.30
N LEU A 23 -29.10 -4.60 -11.72
CA LEU A 23 -27.80 -4.84 -12.33
C LEU A 23 -27.22 -6.12 -11.74
N GLY A 24 -26.28 -6.70 -12.47
CA GLY A 24 -25.78 -8.05 -12.22
C GLY A 24 -24.79 -8.21 -11.10
N TYR A 25 -24.45 -7.09 -10.49
CA TYR A 25 -23.62 -6.89 -9.34
C TYR A 25 -24.34 -5.83 -8.50
N ILE A 26 -23.91 -5.58 -7.27
CA ILE A 26 -24.47 -4.47 -6.49
C ILE A 26 -23.61 -3.23 -6.75
N PRO A 27 -24.00 -2.32 -7.66
CA PRO A 27 -23.28 -1.05 -7.81
C PRO A 27 -23.57 -0.15 -6.62
N LEU A 28 -22.62 0.73 -6.30
CA LEU A 28 -22.96 1.94 -5.56
C LEU A 28 -23.98 2.72 -6.39
N ARG A 29 -25.03 3.22 -5.73
CA ARG A 29 -26.09 3.96 -6.42
C ARG A 29 -26.22 5.37 -5.91
N HIS A 30 -26.42 6.29 -6.85
CA HIS A 30 -26.85 7.64 -6.54
C HIS A 30 -28.17 7.61 -5.79
N GLN A 31 -28.18 8.06 -4.53
CA GLN A 31 -29.31 7.89 -3.61
C GLN A 31 -30.64 8.44 -4.13
N SER A 32 -30.64 9.58 -4.84
CA SER A 32 -31.88 10.17 -5.38
C SER A 32 -32.28 9.70 -6.78
N THR A 33 -31.35 9.29 -7.65
CA THR A 33 -31.66 8.93 -9.05
C THR A 33 -31.63 7.42 -9.30
N GLY A 34 -31.07 6.64 -8.36
CA GLY A 34 -30.90 5.19 -8.47
C GLY A 34 -29.86 4.75 -9.51
N LYS A 35 -29.15 5.68 -10.16
CA LYS A 35 -28.14 5.38 -11.17
C LYS A 35 -26.89 4.78 -10.53
N ALA A 36 -26.35 3.74 -11.16
CA ALA A 36 -25.08 3.13 -10.76
C ALA A 36 -23.91 4.11 -10.92
N LEU A 37 -22.97 4.07 -9.97
CA LEU A 37 -21.77 4.89 -9.99
C LEU A 37 -20.73 4.35 -10.96
N TYR A 38 -19.94 5.24 -11.56
CA TYR A 38 -18.91 4.87 -12.54
C TYR A 38 -17.88 5.92 -12.89
N TRP A 39 -16.71 5.46 -13.34
CA TRP A 39 -15.72 6.32 -14.00
C TRP A 39 -16.01 6.50 -15.48
N SER A 40 -15.96 7.76 -15.96
CA SER A 40 -16.09 8.03 -17.40
C SER A 40 -14.92 7.50 -18.23
N ASN A 41 -13.73 7.37 -17.63
CA ASN A 41 -12.54 6.80 -18.25
C ASN A 41 -12.04 5.60 -17.43
N GLY A 42 -12.78 4.49 -17.47
CA GLY A 42 -12.45 3.31 -16.67
C GLY A 42 -11.10 2.67 -17.00
N SER A 43 -10.51 2.95 -18.17
CA SER A 43 -9.20 2.43 -18.58
C SER A 43 -8.01 3.26 -18.09
N ASN A 44 -8.25 4.34 -17.33
CA ASN A 44 -7.19 5.15 -16.74
C ASN A 44 -7.75 5.97 -15.57
N ILE A 45 -7.93 5.31 -14.43
CA ILE A 45 -8.36 5.91 -13.17
C ILE A 45 -7.08 6.20 -12.37
N SER A 46 -6.72 7.47 -12.25
CA SER A 46 -5.48 7.88 -11.55
C SER A 46 -5.63 7.68 -10.04
N VAL A 47 -4.71 6.98 -9.38
CA VAL A 47 -4.71 6.78 -7.92
C VAL A 47 -3.40 7.26 -7.34
N VAL A 48 -3.43 7.97 -6.22
CA VAL A 48 -2.22 8.40 -5.50
C VAL A 48 -2.08 7.57 -4.24
N LEU A 49 -0.91 6.97 -4.04
CA LEU A 49 -0.56 6.28 -2.81
C LEU A 49 0.25 7.23 -1.94
N SER A 50 -0.23 7.55 -0.74
CA SER A 50 0.53 8.41 0.17
C SER A 50 1.86 7.75 0.53
N SER A 51 2.95 8.54 0.51
CA SER A 51 4.27 8.10 0.97
C SER A 51 4.32 7.96 2.49
N THR A 52 3.37 8.57 3.20
CA THR A 52 3.19 8.37 4.65
C THR A 52 2.30 7.17 4.87
N GLY A 53 2.93 6.05 5.24
CA GLY A 53 2.24 4.82 5.62
C GLY A 53 1.70 4.85 7.05
N SER A 54 1.20 3.70 7.49
CA SER A 54 0.80 3.51 8.89
C SER A 54 1.99 3.53 9.84
N ASP A 55 1.79 4.00 11.06
CA ASP A 55 2.83 3.99 12.10
C ASP A 55 3.11 2.59 12.68
N ASP A 56 2.27 1.59 12.35
CA ASP A 56 2.46 0.18 12.69
C ASP A 56 3.47 -0.54 11.78
N LEU A 57 3.87 0.09 10.67
CA LEU A 57 4.66 -0.50 9.59
C LEU A 57 6.00 0.22 9.42
N ALA A 58 7.01 -0.46 8.88
CA ALA A 58 8.24 0.22 8.52
C ALA A 58 7.99 1.24 7.38
N PRO A 59 8.78 2.33 7.29
CA PRO A 59 8.61 3.31 6.21
C PRO A 59 8.64 2.65 4.82
N GLY A 60 7.60 2.89 4.03
CA GLY A 60 7.45 2.35 2.66
C GLY A 60 6.97 0.89 2.59
N GLU A 61 6.81 0.19 3.72
CA GLU A 61 6.36 -1.22 3.74
C GLU A 61 4.93 -1.40 3.21
N HIS A 62 4.08 -0.38 3.36
CA HIS A 62 2.69 -0.40 2.87
C HIS A 62 2.58 -0.31 1.35
N GLU A 63 3.54 0.33 0.67
CA GLU A 63 3.40 0.65 -0.76
C GLU A 63 3.28 -0.60 -1.64
N PRO A 64 4.10 -1.66 -1.48
CA PRO A 64 3.93 -2.88 -2.27
C PRO A 64 2.57 -3.53 -2.05
N ALA A 65 2.05 -3.53 -0.82
CA ALA A 65 0.73 -4.08 -0.51
C ALA A 65 -0.39 -3.33 -1.26
N LEU A 66 -0.34 -1.99 -1.27
CA LEU A 66 -1.29 -1.16 -2.01
C LEU A 66 -1.16 -1.34 -3.53
N ARG A 67 0.06 -1.43 -4.07
CA ARG A 67 0.31 -1.69 -5.49
C ARG A 67 -0.18 -3.07 -5.93
N LEU A 68 -0.02 -4.09 -5.07
CA LEU A 68 -0.56 -5.43 -5.31
C LEU A 68 -2.09 -5.43 -5.32
N ALA A 69 -2.73 -4.66 -4.43
CA ALA A 69 -4.18 -4.50 -4.41
C ALA A 69 -4.73 -3.79 -5.66
N LEU A 70 -4.08 -2.71 -6.11
CA LEU A 70 -4.38 -2.06 -7.39
C LEU A 70 -4.30 -3.06 -8.55
N GLU A 71 -3.22 -3.83 -8.58
CA GLU A 71 -3.02 -4.79 -9.66
C GLU A 71 -4.07 -5.91 -9.64
N ALA A 72 -4.46 -6.41 -8.47
CA ALA A 72 -5.45 -7.47 -8.36
C ALA A 72 -6.74 -7.13 -9.14
N TRP A 73 -7.14 -5.85 -9.13
CA TRP A 73 -8.23 -5.33 -9.95
C TRP A 73 -7.86 -5.11 -11.43
N ASN A 74 -6.65 -4.65 -11.73
CA ASN A 74 -6.18 -4.48 -13.12
C ASN A 74 -6.07 -5.81 -13.88
N GLN A 75 -5.94 -6.92 -13.16
CA GLN A 75 -5.82 -8.28 -13.71
C GLN A 75 -7.16 -8.99 -13.90
N VAL A 76 -8.28 -8.36 -13.57
CA VAL A 76 -9.60 -8.98 -13.73
C VAL A 76 -9.84 -9.38 -15.20
N PRO A 77 -10.02 -10.68 -15.49
CA PRO A 77 -10.14 -11.14 -16.87
C PRO A 77 -11.39 -10.59 -17.57
N GLY A 78 -11.23 -10.08 -18.80
CA GLY A 78 -12.33 -9.59 -19.62
C GLY A 78 -12.83 -8.18 -19.26
N SER A 79 -12.04 -7.41 -18.51
CA SER A 79 -12.31 -6.02 -18.20
C SER A 79 -11.18 -5.07 -18.60
N PHE A 80 -11.56 -3.90 -19.13
CA PHE A 80 -10.63 -2.80 -19.42
C PHE A 80 -10.35 -1.90 -18.21
N ALA A 81 -10.96 -2.18 -17.04
CA ALA A 81 -10.77 -1.33 -15.86
C ALA A 81 -9.28 -1.26 -15.49
N ARG A 82 -8.71 -0.05 -15.44
CA ARG A 82 -7.32 0.16 -15.07
C ARG A 82 -7.20 1.32 -14.11
N MET A 83 -6.74 1.02 -12.92
CA MET A 83 -6.23 2.01 -11.97
C MET A 83 -4.73 2.19 -12.22
N VAL A 84 -4.31 3.44 -12.34
CA VAL A 84 -2.94 3.81 -12.70
C VAL A 84 -2.39 4.65 -11.57
N GLU A 85 -1.30 4.18 -10.96
CA GLU A 85 -0.61 4.94 -9.92
C GLU A 85 -0.07 6.25 -10.52
N ASN A 86 -0.33 7.34 -9.80
CA ASN A 86 0.27 8.62 -10.02
C ASN A 86 1.39 8.81 -9.00
N ASP A 87 2.61 8.76 -9.51
CA ASP A 87 3.87 8.72 -8.78
C ASP A 87 4.50 10.12 -8.59
N ASP A 88 3.73 11.20 -8.77
CA ASP A 88 4.18 12.56 -8.49
C ASP A 88 4.50 12.72 -7.00
N PRO A 89 5.78 12.95 -6.62
CA PRO A 89 6.18 13.03 -5.22
C PRO A 89 5.46 14.14 -4.43
N LEU A 90 5.03 15.21 -5.10
CA LEU A 90 4.27 16.29 -4.45
C LEU A 90 2.87 15.83 -4.06
N GLN A 91 2.27 14.96 -4.85
CA GLN A 91 0.94 14.41 -4.60
C GLN A 91 1.02 13.28 -3.57
N GLN A 92 2.03 12.41 -3.65
CA GLN A 92 2.26 11.36 -2.65
C GLN A 92 2.57 11.92 -1.25
N ALA A 93 3.15 13.12 -1.15
CA ALA A 93 3.42 13.78 0.13
C ALA A 93 2.18 14.43 0.77
N ARG A 94 1.02 14.41 0.10
CA ARG A 94 -0.22 14.95 0.65
C ARG A 94 -0.79 14.06 1.76
N SER A 95 -1.53 14.72 2.64
CA SER A 95 -2.24 14.10 3.79
C SER A 95 -3.65 14.66 3.97
N ASP A 96 -4.13 15.48 3.03
CA ASP A 96 -5.45 16.06 2.99
C ASP A 96 -6.35 15.29 2.00
N TRP A 97 -7.49 14.81 2.49
CA TRP A 97 -8.50 14.00 1.78
C TRP A 97 -9.64 14.89 1.23
N ALA A 98 -9.28 15.96 0.52
CA ALA A 98 -10.27 16.89 0.00
C ALA A 98 -10.89 16.37 -1.30
N ALA A 99 -12.13 16.78 -1.59
CA ALA A 99 -12.77 16.50 -2.87
C ALA A 99 -12.15 17.36 -3.99
N ASP A 100 -11.02 16.93 -4.54
CA ASP A 100 -10.17 17.71 -5.44
C ASP A 100 -9.64 16.95 -6.67
N ASP A 101 -10.25 15.81 -7.01
CA ASP A 101 -9.89 14.95 -8.16
C ASP A 101 -8.50 14.31 -7.99
N LEU A 102 -8.08 14.13 -6.73
CA LEU A 102 -6.88 13.40 -6.34
C LEU A 102 -7.28 12.18 -5.52
N HIS A 103 -7.41 11.03 -6.17
CA HIS A 103 -7.92 9.81 -5.53
C HIS A 103 -6.86 9.22 -4.59
N LEU A 104 -6.78 9.73 -3.37
CA LEU A 104 -5.67 9.54 -2.44
C LEU A 104 -5.92 8.37 -1.50
N VAL A 105 -4.94 7.47 -1.39
CA VAL A 105 -4.91 6.37 -0.43
C VAL A 105 -3.99 6.74 0.73
N LEU A 106 -4.53 6.81 1.95
CA LEU A 106 -3.78 7.25 3.14
C LEU A 106 -4.23 6.57 4.44
N PHE A 107 -3.37 6.65 5.46
CA PHE A 107 -3.66 6.19 6.82
C PHE A 107 -3.99 7.38 7.73
N ASP A 108 -5.23 7.43 8.24
CA ASP A 108 -5.67 8.49 9.17
C ASP A 108 -5.37 8.09 10.62
N GLU A 109 -4.11 8.30 11.01
CA GLU A 109 -3.57 7.89 12.32
C GLU A 109 -4.14 8.68 13.52
N SER A 110 -4.73 9.85 13.26
CA SER A 110 -5.20 10.74 14.34
C SER A 110 -6.70 11.03 14.29
N ASN A 111 -7.43 10.35 13.41
CA ASN A 111 -8.81 10.70 13.07
C ASN A 111 -8.94 12.20 12.69
N SER A 112 -7.95 12.70 11.96
CA SER A 112 -7.92 14.06 11.43
C SER A 112 -9.07 14.29 10.45
N SER A 113 -9.57 13.22 9.83
CA SER A 113 -10.73 13.28 8.94
C SER A 113 -12.06 13.46 9.68
N GLY A 114 -12.14 13.01 10.92
CA GLY A 114 -13.38 12.94 11.68
C GLY A 114 -14.29 11.75 11.31
N TYR A 115 -13.89 10.89 10.37
CA TYR A 115 -14.65 9.70 9.98
C TYR A 115 -14.53 8.54 10.97
N PHE A 116 -13.48 8.52 11.79
CA PHE A 116 -13.13 7.43 12.69
C PHE A 116 -13.16 7.84 14.18
N PRO A 117 -14.32 8.25 14.72
CA PRO A 117 -14.42 8.56 16.14
C PRO A 117 -14.02 7.36 17.00
N SER A 118 -13.54 7.62 18.22
CA SER A 118 -13.08 6.56 19.13
C SER A 118 -14.12 5.44 19.30
N GLY A 119 -13.68 4.20 19.09
CA GLY A 119 -14.55 3.01 19.16
C GLY A 119 -15.31 2.71 17.86
N SER A 120 -14.97 3.39 16.75
CA SER A 120 -15.44 3.02 15.42
C SER A 120 -15.07 1.58 15.09
N ALA A 121 -16.02 0.84 14.51
CA ALA A 121 -15.80 -0.52 14.01
C ALA A 121 -15.36 -0.56 12.53
N THR A 122 -15.22 0.61 11.90
CA THR A 122 -14.89 0.75 10.48
C THR A 122 -13.37 0.75 10.29
N VAL A 123 -12.84 -0.21 9.55
CA VAL A 123 -11.39 -0.42 9.34
C VAL A 123 -10.83 0.52 8.27
N ALA A 124 -11.61 0.77 7.21
CA ALA A 124 -11.32 1.75 6.18
C ALA A 124 -12.63 2.29 5.58
N ILE A 125 -12.53 3.37 4.82
CA ILE A 125 -13.63 3.89 4.02
C ILE A 125 -13.13 4.38 2.67
N THR A 126 -14.03 4.34 1.69
CA THR A 126 -13.85 4.99 0.39
C THR A 126 -14.90 6.09 0.20
N PRO A 127 -14.64 7.35 0.59
CA PRO A 127 -15.53 8.45 0.24
C PRO A 127 -15.56 8.63 -1.29
N VAL A 128 -16.76 8.63 -1.88
CA VAL A 128 -16.93 8.78 -3.34
C VAL A 128 -17.76 10.03 -3.64
N TRP A 129 -17.24 10.91 -4.50
CA TRP A 129 -17.94 12.06 -5.02
C TRP A 129 -18.42 11.81 -6.44
N PHE A 130 -19.66 12.18 -6.72
CA PHE A 130 -20.29 11.86 -8.00
C PHE A 130 -21.35 12.88 -8.41
N GLN A 131 -21.67 12.87 -9.70
CA GLN A 131 -22.68 13.72 -10.31
C GLN A 131 -24.05 13.02 -10.39
N GLY A 132 -25.11 13.79 -10.66
CA GLY A 132 -26.50 13.28 -10.74
C GLY A 132 -26.74 12.17 -11.77
N ASN A 133 -25.82 11.99 -12.72
CA ASN A 133 -25.86 10.90 -13.71
C ASN A 133 -25.15 9.61 -13.23
N GLY A 134 -24.57 9.59 -12.04
CA GLY A 134 -23.77 8.49 -11.50
C GLY A 134 -22.28 8.58 -11.84
N ARG A 135 -21.82 9.59 -12.58
CA ARG A 135 -20.39 9.71 -12.89
C ARG A 135 -19.61 10.07 -11.61
N ILE A 136 -18.68 9.22 -11.23
CA ILE A 136 -17.68 9.47 -10.19
C ILE A 136 -16.72 10.55 -10.71
N VAL A 137 -16.43 11.50 -9.84
CA VAL A 137 -15.49 12.60 -10.09
C VAL A 137 -14.34 12.61 -9.09
N ASP A 138 -14.48 11.90 -7.97
CA ASP A 138 -13.40 11.74 -7.00
C ASP A 138 -13.68 10.55 -6.10
N ALA A 139 -12.63 9.91 -5.61
CA ALA A 139 -12.73 8.84 -4.62
C ALA A 139 -11.42 8.69 -3.83
N ASP A 140 -11.47 8.93 -2.52
CA ASP A 140 -10.33 8.71 -1.63
C ASP A 140 -10.47 7.37 -0.91
N ILE A 141 -9.37 6.86 -0.36
CA ILE A 141 -9.37 5.69 0.52
C ILE A 141 -8.63 6.05 1.81
N LEU A 142 -9.34 5.95 2.93
CA LEU A 142 -8.79 6.24 4.25
C LEU A 142 -8.78 4.98 5.10
N PHE A 143 -7.60 4.61 5.59
CA PHE A 143 -7.42 3.54 6.57
C PHE A 143 -7.53 4.12 7.99
N ASN A 144 -8.22 3.42 8.89
CA ASN A 144 -8.41 3.83 10.28
C ASN A 144 -7.23 3.40 11.17
N GLY A 145 -6.08 4.07 11.01
CA GLY A 145 -4.91 3.87 11.88
C GLY A 145 -5.17 4.26 13.34
N SER A 146 -6.05 5.24 13.57
CA SER A 146 -6.35 5.70 14.93
C SER A 146 -6.99 4.67 15.88
N ASN A 147 -7.67 3.64 15.37
CA ASN A 147 -8.35 2.61 16.19
C ASN A 147 -7.85 1.18 15.94
N PHE A 148 -7.13 0.93 14.85
CA PHE A 148 -6.75 -0.42 14.41
C PHE A 148 -5.29 -0.50 14.02
N GLN A 149 -4.75 -1.71 14.14
CA GLN A 149 -3.37 -1.97 13.74
C GLN A 149 -3.27 -2.67 12.41
N PHE A 150 -2.26 -2.30 11.62
CA PHE A 150 -2.04 -2.84 10.27
C PHE A 150 -0.81 -3.75 10.15
N THR A 151 -0.84 -4.63 9.15
CA THR A 151 0.24 -5.55 8.78
C THR A 151 0.27 -5.74 7.26
N THR A 152 1.44 -6.09 6.71
CA THR A 152 1.61 -6.54 5.32
C THR A 152 1.95 -8.04 5.22
N SER A 153 1.96 -8.74 6.36
CA SER A 153 2.46 -10.10 6.51
C SER A 153 1.49 -11.02 7.26
N GLY A 154 0.22 -10.62 7.39
CA GLY A 154 -0.81 -11.42 8.04
C GLY A 154 -0.57 -11.66 9.54
N VAL A 155 0.15 -10.77 10.23
CA VAL A 155 0.39 -10.87 11.68
C VAL A 155 -0.95 -11.03 12.43
N PRO A 156 -1.12 -12.08 13.25
CA PRO A 156 -2.37 -12.31 13.97
C PRO A 156 -2.79 -11.10 14.83
N GLY A 157 -4.07 -10.76 14.76
CA GLY A 157 -4.64 -9.63 15.51
C GLY A 157 -4.50 -8.26 14.84
N ARG A 158 -3.89 -8.20 13.65
CA ARG A 158 -3.80 -6.98 12.82
C ARG A 158 -4.55 -7.14 11.50
N PHE A 159 -4.97 -6.03 10.90
CA PHE A 159 -5.60 -6.03 9.59
C PHE A 159 -4.56 -5.99 8.48
N ASP A 160 -4.74 -6.82 7.47
CA ASP A 160 -3.85 -6.85 6.32
C ASP A 160 -4.13 -5.67 5.39
N VAL A 161 -3.08 -4.92 5.04
CA VAL A 161 -3.21 -3.72 4.19
C VAL A 161 -3.72 -4.08 2.81
N GLN A 162 -3.20 -5.15 2.19
CA GLN A 162 -3.58 -5.52 0.84
C GLN A 162 -5.03 -6.03 0.80
N ASP A 163 -5.44 -6.88 1.75
CA ASP A 163 -6.84 -7.34 1.89
C ASP A 163 -7.81 -6.15 1.96
N VAL A 164 -7.59 -5.25 2.91
CA VAL A 164 -8.44 -4.06 3.09
C VAL A 164 -8.39 -3.14 1.85
N ALA A 165 -7.22 -2.96 1.24
CA ALA A 165 -7.09 -2.14 0.04
C ALA A 165 -7.86 -2.73 -1.16
N VAL A 166 -7.81 -4.06 -1.36
CA VAL A 166 -8.57 -4.72 -2.44
C VAL A 166 -10.06 -4.44 -2.26
N HIS A 167 -10.59 -4.52 -1.04
CA HIS A 167 -11.99 -4.17 -0.75
C HIS A 167 -12.30 -2.71 -1.13
N GLU A 168 -11.53 -1.77 -0.61
CA GLU A 168 -11.78 -0.33 -0.82
C GLU A 168 -11.61 0.09 -2.28
N PHE A 169 -10.68 -0.51 -3.02
CA PHE A 169 -10.55 -0.28 -4.47
C PHE A 169 -11.79 -0.73 -5.25
N GLY A 170 -12.53 -1.74 -4.79
CA GLY A 170 -13.82 -2.09 -5.40
C GLY A 170 -14.87 -0.99 -5.23
N HIS A 171 -14.90 -0.32 -4.08
CA HIS A 171 -15.73 0.88 -3.89
C HIS A 171 -15.29 2.03 -4.78
N LEU A 172 -13.98 2.24 -4.92
CA LEU A 172 -13.42 3.24 -5.84
C LEU A 172 -13.88 2.98 -7.28
N LEU A 173 -13.94 1.72 -7.71
CA LEU A 173 -14.47 1.34 -9.04
C LEU A 173 -15.99 1.53 -9.20
N GLY A 174 -16.72 1.79 -8.11
CA GLY A 174 -18.15 2.05 -8.09
C GLY A 174 -19.01 0.86 -7.65
N PHE A 175 -18.42 -0.14 -6.99
CA PHE A 175 -19.11 -1.33 -6.51
C PHE A 175 -19.52 -1.18 -5.04
N ASP A 176 -20.69 -1.70 -4.69
CA ASP A 176 -21.19 -1.78 -3.32
C ASP A 176 -20.79 -3.14 -2.73
N HIS A 177 -21.09 -3.37 -1.46
CA HIS A 177 -20.82 -4.65 -0.82
C HIS A 177 -21.51 -5.82 -1.52
N SER A 178 -20.84 -6.97 -1.54
CA SER A 178 -21.40 -8.23 -2.02
C SER A 178 -22.04 -9.04 -0.89
N PRO A 179 -23.19 -9.71 -1.14
CA PRO A 179 -23.78 -10.70 -0.26
C PRO A 179 -23.12 -12.09 -0.39
N VAL A 180 -22.18 -12.28 -1.32
CA VAL A 180 -21.35 -13.48 -1.40
C VAL A 180 -20.27 -13.40 -0.33
N VAL A 181 -20.16 -14.44 0.46
CA VAL A 181 -19.42 -14.40 1.72
C VAL A 181 -17.90 -14.37 1.55
N GLY A 182 -17.39 -15.00 0.49
CA GLY A 182 -15.97 -14.92 0.11
C GLY A 182 -15.69 -13.91 -1.00
N SER A 183 -16.61 -12.98 -1.25
CA SER A 183 -16.32 -11.86 -2.15
C SER A 183 -15.29 -10.92 -1.51
N SER A 184 -14.43 -10.33 -2.32
CA SER A 184 -13.51 -9.28 -1.90
C SER A 184 -14.22 -7.99 -1.49
N LEU A 185 -15.53 -7.87 -1.79
CA LEU A 185 -16.43 -6.80 -1.33
C LEU A 185 -17.36 -7.26 -0.20
N PHE A 186 -17.02 -8.35 0.50
CA PHE A 186 -17.74 -8.78 1.68
C PHE A 186 -17.61 -7.70 2.80
N PRO A 187 -18.72 -7.22 3.38
CA PRO A 187 -18.71 -6.03 4.27
C PRO A 187 -18.04 -6.23 5.64
N TYR A 188 -17.48 -7.40 5.89
CA TYR A 188 -16.86 -7.73 7.17
C TYR A 188 -15.45 -8.27 6.94
N VAL A 189 -14.50 -7.78 7.71
CA VAL A 189 -13.12 -8.23 7.69
C VAL A 189 -12.70 -8.63 9.11
N THR A 190 -11.84 -9.64 9.21
CA THR A 190 -11.32 -10.13 10.50
C THR A 190 -9.79 -9.96 10.52
N PRO A 191 -9.18 -9.57 11.65
CA PRO A 191 -7.73 -9.50 11.75
C PRO A 191 -7.06 -10.84 11.42
N GLY A 192 -5.96 -10.79 10.67
CA GLY A 192 -5.21 -11.96 10.18
C GLY A 192 -5.83 -12.65 8.96
N LEU A 193 -6.96 -12.18 8.44
CA LEU A 193 -7.46 -12.59 7.14
C LEU A 193 -6.56 -12.01 6.04
N VAL A 194 -6.25 -12.84 5.03
CA VAL A 194 -5.43 -12.46 3.87
C VAL A 194 -6.01 -13.00 2.56
N LEU A 195 -7.19 -13.64 2.62
CA LEU A 195 -7.74 -14.35 1.47
C LEU A 195 -8.21 -13.40 0.36
N HIS A 196 -8.72 -12.22 0.73
CA HIS A 196 -9.12 -11.21 -0.26
C HIS A 196 -7.97 -10.31 -0.73
N ARG A 197 -6.71 -10.73 -0.56
CA ARG A 197 -5.59 -10.12 -1.29
C ARG A 197 -5.72 -10.28 -2.81
N SER A 198 -6.53 -11.24 -3.24
CA SER A 198 -6.96 -11.41 -4.63
C SER A 198 -8.43 -11.03 -4.79
N VAL A 199 -8.82 -10.66 -6.02
CA VAL A 199 -10.22 -10.32 -6.34
C VAL A 199 -11.02 -11.60 -6.57
N ALA A 200 -12.14 -11.76 -5.89
CA ALA A 200 -13.00 -12.93 -6.00
C ALA A 200 -13.77 -13.00 -7.34
N SER A 201 -14.23 -14.19 -7.70
CA SER A 201 -14.95 -14.47 -8.95
C SER A 201 -16.25 -13.65 -9.11
N ASP A 202 -16.97 -13.40 -8.02
CA ASP A 202 -18.16 -12.55 -8.00
C ASP A 202 -17.82 -11.10 -8.43
N ASP A 203 -16.74 -10.57 -7.87
CA ASP A 203 -16.26 -9.21 -8.15
C ASP A 203 -15.63 -9.09 -9.54
N TRP A 204 -15.07 -10.17 -10.08
CA TRP A 204 -14.72 -10.23 -11.50
C TRP A 204 -15.94 -10.03 -12.39
N MET A 205 -17.07 -10.66 -12.06
CA MET A 205 -18.31 -10.45 -12.80
C MET A 205 -18.81 -9.01 -12.67
N ALA A 206 -18.72 -8.40 -11.49
CA ALA A 206 -19.04 -6.99 -11.29
C ALA A 206 -18.19 -6.04 -12.16
N THR A 207 -16.89 -6.30 -12.24
CA THR A 207 -15.98 -5.48 -13.04
C THR A 207 -16.24 -5.65 -14.52
N ARG A 208 -16.46 -6.89 -15.00
CA ARG A 208 -16.86 -7.16 -16.39
C ARG A 208 -18.21 -6.56 -16.75
N ALA A 209 -19.17 -6.59 -15.84
CA ALA A 209 -20.46 -5.96 -16.04
C ALA A 209 -20.31 -4.45 -16.25
N ARG A 210 -19.39 -3.81 -15.50
CA ARG A 210 -19.22 -2.37 -15.55
C ARG A 210 -18.27 -1.88 -16.64
N TYR A 211 -17.14 -2.54 -16.78
CA TYR A 211 -16.03 -2.16 -17.65
C TYR A 211 -15.63 -3.33 -18.58
N PRO A 212 -16.55 -3.85 -19.42
CA PRO A 212 -16.28 -5.02 -20.26
C PRO A 212 -15.31 -4.72 -21.41
N ASP A 213 -14.31 -5.59 -21.62
CA ASP A 213 -13.43 -5.56 -22.81
C ASP A 213 -14.14 -5.96 -24.11
N ALA A 214 -15.22 -6.73 -23.99
CA ALA A 214 -15.99 -7.26 -25.10
C ALA A 214 -17.47 -7.38 -24.72
N ALA A 215 -18.34 -7.54 -25.71
CA ALA A 215 -19.75 -7.82 -25.43
C ALA A 215 -19.88 -9.15 -24.66
N LEU A 216 -20.53 -9.10 -23.49
CA LEU A 216 -20.78 -10.25 -22.64
C LEU A 216 -22.28 -10.49 -22.48
N ALA A 217 -22.64 -11.73 -22.14
CA ALA A 217 -24.02 -12.12 -21.99
C ALA A 217 -24.62 -11.56 -20.68
N ARG A 218 -25.96 -11.55 -20.65
CA ARG A 218 -26.73 -11.28 -19.44
C ARG A 218 -27.69 -12.42 -19.13
N VAL A 219 -27.82 -12.79 -17.86
CA VAL A 219 -28.81 -13.76 -17.40
C VAL A 219 -29.89 -13.02 -16.64
N LYS A 220 -31.13 -13.04 -17.16
CA LYS A 220 -32.24 -12.22 -16.68
C LYS A 220 -33.45 -13.05 -16.34
N GLY A 221 -34.21 -12.61 -15.35
CA GLY A 221 -35.47 -13.24 -14.98
C GLY A 221 -36.19 -12.45 -13.91
N ARG A 222 -37.22 -13.07 -13.33
CA ARG A 222 -38.00 -12.48 -12.26
C ARG A 222 -38.28 -13.51 -11.19
N VAL A 223 -37.92 -13.21 -9.94
CA VAL A 223 -38.17 -14.07 -8.77
C VAL A 223 -39.54 -13.73 -8.20
N VAL A 224 -40.38 -14.76 -8.04
CA VAL A 224 -41.76 -14.61 -7.58
C VAL A 224 -42.10 -15.66 -6.52
N ARG A 225 -43.13 -15.41 -5.73
CA ARG A 225 -43.76 -16.42 -4.88
C ARG A 225 -44.77 -17.25 -5.69
N ALA A 226 -45.34 -18.27 -5.07
CA ALA A 226 -46.33 -19.15 -5.69
C ALA A 226 -47.59 -18.41 -6.17
N ASP A 227 -47.93 -17.28 -5.54
CA ASP A 227 -49.04 -16.40 -5.94
C ASP A 227 -48.64 -15.35 -7.00
N SER A 228 -47.44 -15.47 -7.58
CA SER A 228 -46.84 -14.53 -8.56
C SER A 228 -46.48 -13.14 -8.01
N SER A 229 -46.62 -12.92 -6.70
CA SER A 229 -46.09 -11.70 -6.06
C SER A 229 -44.56 -11.66 -6.20
N PRO A 230 -43.96 -10.48 -6.43
CA PRO A 230 -42.51 -10.36 -6.57
C PRO A 230 -41.80 -10.66 -5.25
N VAL A 231 -40.65 -11.30 -5.32
CA VAL A 231 -39.73 -11.37 -4.17
C VAL A 231 -38.73 -10.24 -4.27
N VAL A 232 -38.88 -9.26 -3.40
CA VAL A 232 -38.05 -8.05 -3.41
C VAL A 232 -36.66 -8.40 -2.89
N ARG A 233 -35.62 -8.06 -3.68
CA ARG A 233 -34.21 -8.22 -3.27
C ARG A 233 -33.80 -9.65 -2.93
N ALA A 234 -34.43 -10.64 -3.56
CA ALA A 234 -33.90 -12.00 -3.58
C ALA A 234 -32.42 -11.99 -4.02
N HIS A 235 -31.57 -12.67 -3.26
CA HIS A 235 -30.17 -12.85 -3.61
C HIS A 235 -30.07 -14.00 -4.62
N VAL A 236 -29.84 -13.63 -5.89
CA VAL A 236 -29.76 -14.59 -6.99
C VAL A 236 -28.29 -14.90 -7.25
N VAL A 237 -27.91 -16.17 -7.18
CA VAL A 237 -26.53 -16.65 -7.27
C VAL A 237 -26.36 -17.50 -8.52
N LEU A 238 -25.28 -17.23 -9.26
CA LEU A 238 -24.83 -18.00 -10.41
C LEU A 238 -23.64 -18.86 -10.00
N ARG A 239 -23.77 -20.16 -10.26
CA ARG A 239 -22.79 -21.18 -9.92
C ARG A 239 -22.39 -21.95 -11.17
N ASP A 240 -21.13 -22.28 -11.34
CA ASP A 240 -20.73 -23.20 -12.41
C ASP A 240 -21.15 -24.66 -12.09
N LEU A 241 -20.88 -25.58 -13.01
CA LEU A 241 -21.25 -26.98 -12.82
C LEU A 241 -20.37 -27.71 -11.82
N GLU A 242 -19.18 -27.19 -11.54
CA GLU A 242 -18.28 -27.67 -10.49
C GLU A 242 -18.73 -27.22 -9.10
N GLY A 243 -19.74 -26.35 -8.99
CA GLY A 243 -20.28 -25.92 -7.70
C GLY A 243 -19.63 -24.65 -7.14
N ARG A 244 -18.89 -23.90 -7.97
CA ARG A 244 -18.26 -22.64 -7.58
C ARG A 244 -19.14 -21.44 -7.88
N THR A 245 -19.26 -20.54 -6.91
CA THR A 245 -19.97 -19.28 -7.12
C THR A 245 -19.14 -18.37 -8.02
N VAL A 246 -19.75 -17.91 -9.12
CA VAL A 246 -19.09 -17.08 -10.14
C VAL A 246 -19.67 -15.68 -10.24
N GLY A 247 -20.78 -15.42 -9.56
CA GLY A 247 -21.46 -14.13 -9.61
C GLY A 247 -22.81 -14.13 -8.92
N ALA A 248 -23.23 -12.96 -8.42
CA ALA A 248 -24.53 -12.79 -7.79
C ALA A 248 -25.17 -11.42 -8.08
N ALA A 249 -26.50 -11.38 -8.04
CA ALA A 249 -27.28 -10.18 -8.24
C ALA A 249 -28.44 -10.11 -7.23
N LEU A 250 -28.94 -8.89 -6.96
CA LEU A 250 -30.17 -8.70 -6.20
C LEU A 250 -31.34 -8.37 -7.11
N ALA A 251 -32.47 -9.03 -6.87
CA ALA A 251 -33.73 -8.68 -7.52
C ALA A 251 -34.19 -7.25 -7.14
N ASP A 252 -34.86 -6.53 -8.05
CA ASP A 252 -35.45 -5.22 -7.77
C ASP A 252 -36.77 -5.33 -6.98
N GLY A 253 -37.47 -4.20 -6.77
CA GLY A 253 -38.78 -4.17 -6.12
C GLY A 253 -39.90 -4.89 -6.89
N GLY A 254 -39.68 -5.18 -8.18
CA GLY A 254 -40.56 -6.00 -9.01
C GLY A 254 -40.14 -7.46 -9.06
N GLY A 255 -39.10 -7.87 -8.30
CA GLY A 255 -38.52 -9.22 -8.33
C GLY A 255 -37.63 -9.47 -9.54
N ASN A 256 -37.40 -8.50 -10.42
CA ASN A 256 -36.57 -8.70 -11.61
C ASN A 256 -35.10 -8.72 -11.22
N PHE A 257 -34.34 -9.65 -11.77
CA PHE A 257 -32.88 -9.66 -11.68
C PHE A 257 -32.28 -9.69 -13.08
N ALA A 258 -31.07 -9.15 -13.20
CA ALA A 258 -30.26 -9.31 -14.41
C ALA A 258 -28.80 -9.39 -14.00
N MET A 259 -28.16 -10.55 -14.17
CA MET A 259 -26.72 -10.73 -14.08
C MET A 259 -26.08 -10.28 -15.39
N GLU A 260 -25.03 -9.46 -15.32
CA GLU A 260 -24.33 -8.91 -16.48
C GLU A 260 -22.86 -9.31 -16.41
N GLY A 261 -22.13 -9.25 -17.53
CA GLY A 261 -20.72 -9.65 -17.55
C GLY A 261 -20.52 -11.17 -17.42
N VAL A 262 -21.53 -11.97 -17.79
CA VAL A 262 -21.47 -13.43 -17.69
C VAL A 262 -20.69 -13.99 -18.88
N LEU A 263 -19.68 -14.81 -18.59
CA LEU A 263 -18.91 -15.51 -19.61
C LEU A 263 -19.71 -16.67 -20.22
N PRO A 264 -19.33 -17.15 -21.41
CA PRO A 264 -19.86 -18.41 -21.95
C PRO A 264 -19.54 -19.58 -21.01
N GLY A 265 -20.53 -20.44 -20.78
CA GLY A 265 -20.40 -21.57 -19.87
C GLY A 265 -21.75 -22.16 -19.49
N ASP A 266 -21.71 -23.26 -18.74
CA ASP A 266 -22.89 -23.91 -18.18
C ASP A 266 -23.00 -23.59 -16.69
N TYR A 267 -24.20 -23.26 -16.25
CA TYR A 267 -24.43 -22.70 -14.92
C TYR A 267 -25.69 -23.25 -14.26
N GLN A 268 -25.68 -23.22 -12.93
CA GLN A 268 -26.85 -23.36 -12.08
C GLN A 268 -27.18 -22.00 -11.45
N LEU A 269 -28.47 -21.69 -11.39
CA LEU A 269 -28.98 -20.44 -10.85
C LEU A 269 -29.84 -20.72 -9.63
N PHE A 270 -29.60 -20.01 -8.53
CA PHE A 270 -30.36 -20.13 -7.28
C PHE A 270 -30.87 -18.76 -6.83
N ALA A 271 -31.96 -18.73 -6.07
CA ALA A 271 -32.31 -17.59 -5.24
C ALA A 271 -32.28 -18.00 -3.77
N THR A 272 -31.68 -17.18 -2.93
CA THR A 272 -31.63 -17.33 -1.47
C THR A 272 -32.06 -16.03 -0.79
N PRO A 273 -32.64 -16.08 0.43
CA PRO A 273 -32.86 -14.89 1.23
C PRO A 273 -31.57 -14.15 1.57
N LEU A 274 -31.70 -12.87 1.90
CA LEU A 274 -30.63 -12.06 2.48
C LEU A 274 -30.86 -11.93 4.01
N ASP A 275 -30.90 -13.07 4.68
CA ASP A 275 -31.24 -13.24 6.11
C ASP A 275 -30.00 -13.35 7.02
N GLY A 276 -28.83 -13.01 6.48
CA GLY A 276 -27.52 -13.04 7.13
C GLY A 276 -26.54 -13.95 6.36
N PRO A 277 -25.21 -13.74 6.49
CA PRO A 277 -24.51 -12.76 7.33
C PRO A 277 -24.62 -11.32 6.80
N VAL A 278 -24.90 -11.13 5.50
CA VAL A 278 -25.17 -9.81 4.90
C VAL A 278 -26.67 -9.54 4.92
N THR A 279 -27.05 -8.29 5.16
CA THR A 279 -28.45 -7.83 5.24
C THR A 279 -28.66 -6.55 4.43
N ALA A 280 -29.90 -6.07 4.34
CA ALA A 280 -30.24 -4.80 3.70
C ALA A 280 -29.45 -3.60 4.24
N ALA A 281 -29.04 -3.63 5.51
CA ALA A 281 -28.32 -2.55 6.17
C ALA A 281 -26.89 -2.37 5.64
N ASN A 282 -26.33 -3.40 5.00
CA ASN A 282 -24.99 -3.37 4.43
C ASN A 282 -24.96 -2.75 3.02
N LEU A 283 -26.11 -2.47 2.42
CA LEU A 283 -26.24 -2.14 0.99
C LEU A 283 -26.81 -0.73 0.78
N THR A 284 -26.32 -0.03 -0.24
CA THR A 284 -26.79 1.33 -0.56
C THR A 284 -28.20 1.33 -1.18
N GLY A 285 -29.01 2.31 -0.76
CA GLY A 285 -30.34 2.57 -1.31
C GLY A 285 -31.38 1.47 -1.06
N ALA A 286 -31.19 0.60 -0.07
CA ALA A 286 -32.02 -0.59 0.13
C ALA A 286 -33.47 -0.28 0.58
N PRO A 287 -34.51 -0.61 -0.24
CA PRO A 287 -35.88 -0.80 0.24
C PRO A 287 -36.00 -2.09 1.09
N PRO A 288 -37.17 -2.43 1.68
CA PRO A 288 -37.35 -3.68 2.43
C PRO A 288 -36.87 -4.90 1.62
N VAL A 289 -36.17 -5.82 2.27
CA VAL A 289 -35.75 -7.09 1.68
C VAL A 289 -36.70 -8.17 2.14
N ASP A 290 -37.20 -8.95 1.18
CA ASP A 290 -37.98 -10.13 1.50
C ASP A 290 -37.02 -11.22 2.00
N ILE A 291 -37.30 -11.76 3.17
CA ILE A 291 -36.52 -12.84 3.81
C ILE A 291 -37.38 -14.07 4.10
N ASP A 292 -38.65 -14.02 3.75
CA ASP A 292 -39.69 -15.01 4.05
C ASP A 292 -39.84 -16.05 2.91
N PHE A 293 -38.71 -16.58 2.44
CA PHE A 293 -38.65 -17.65 1.44
C PHE A 293 -37.42 -18.51 1.72
N GLN A 294 -37.29 -19.67 1.08
CA GLN A 294 -36.09 -20.51 1.27
C GLN A 294 -35.26 -20.59 -0.02
N PRO A 295 -33.97 -20.96 0.07
CA PRO A 295 -33.14 -21.18 -1.09
C PRO A 295 -33.83 -22.09 -2.10
N THR A 296 -33.82 -21.72 -3.38
CA THR A 296 -34.52 -22.44 -4.45
C THR A 296 -33.65 -22.45 -5.72
N SER A 297 -33.49 -23.62 -6.34
CA SER A 297 -32.89 -23.70 -7.67
C SER A 297 -33.87 -23.17 -8.73
N LEU A 298 -33.46 -22.17 -9.48
CA LEU A 298 -34.30 -21.49 -10.47
C LEU A 298 -34.15 -22.10 -11.87
N ALA A 299 -32.92 -22.48 -12.25
CA ALA A 299 -32.60 -23.04 -13.55
C ALA A 299 -31.21 -23.68 -13.59
N THR A 300 -31.04 -24.63 -14.53
CA THR A 300 -29.74 -24.93 -15.15
C THR A 300 -29.78 -24.31 -16.55
N LEU A 301 -28.74 -23.57 -16.92
CA LEU A 301 -28.71 -22.77 -18.14
C LEU A 301 -27.32 -22.82 -18.79
N ALA A 302 -27.30 -22.64 -20.11
CA ALA A 302 -26.09 -22.49 -20.90
C ALA A 302 -26.02 -21.07 -21.46
N VAL A 303 -24.89 -20.42 -21.30
CA VAL A 303 -24.57 -19.13 -21.91
C VAL A 303 -23.66 -19.39 -23.11
N VAL A 304 -24.12 -19.02 -24.31
CA VAL A 304 -23.40 -19.25 -25.56
C VAL A 304 -22.98 -17.92 -26.16
N GLY A 305 -21.67 -17.64 -26.18
CA GLY A 305 -21.12 -16.37 -26.65
C GLY A 305 -21.63 -15.20 -25.80
N SER A 306 -22.01 -14.10 -26.45
CA SER A 306 -22.56 -12.91 -25.80
C SER A 306 -24.10 -12.86 -25.77
N ASN A 307 -24.77 -14.00 -25.98
CA ASN A 307 -26.23 -14.04 -26.08
C ASN A 307 -26.87 -13.99 -24.70
N ASP A 308 -27.80 -13.05 -24.50
CA ASP A 308 -28.60 -12.97 -23.28
C ASP A 308 -29.45 -14.25 -23.09
N VAL A 309 -29.55 -14.69 -21.83
CA VAL A 309 -30.46 -15.75 -21.38
C VAL A 309 -31.63 -15.11 -20.63
N GLN A 310 -32.85 -15.36 -21.08
CA GLN A 310 -34.08 -14.85 -20.46
C GLN A 310 -34.89 -16.01 -19.84
N LEU A 311 -35.05 -16.01 -18.53
CA LEU A 311 -35.63 -17.12 -17.78
C LEU A 311 -37.14 -16.96 -17.46
N GLY A 312 -37.70 -15.77 -17.63
CA GLY A 312 -39.08 -15.45 -17.22
C GLY A 312 -39.26 -15.47 -15.70
N ASP A 313 -40.48 -15.74 -15.25
CA ASP A 313 -40.81 -15.85 -13.82
C ASP A 313 -40.30 -17.18 -13.24
N ARG A 314 -39.69 -17.11 -12.06
CA ARG A 314 -39.12 -18.24 -11.33
C ARG A 314 -39.62 -18.22 -9.89
N THR A 315 -40.34 -19.28 -9.54
CA THR A 315 -41.04 -19.38 -8.25
C THR A 315 -40.12 -19.91 -7.16
N VAL A 316 -39.97 -19.17 -6.06
CA VAL A 316 -39.28 -19.65 -4.86
C VAL A 316 -40.22 -20.47 -3.97
N LEU A 317 -39.62 -21.35 -3.18
CA LEU A 317 -40.30 -22.10 -2.14
C LEU A 317 -40.63 -21.23 -0.92
N PRO A 318 -41.65 -21.59 -0.11
CA PRO A 318 -41.99 -20.89 1.13
C PRO A 318 -40.82 -20.83 2.12
N ASP A 319 -40.92 -19.89 3.07
CA ASP A 319 -39.96 -19.64 4.14
C ASP A 319 -39.49 -20.91 4.88
N ALA A 320 -38.25 -20.86 5.37
CA ALA A 320 -37.61 -21.92 6.15
C ALA A 320 -37.08 -21.37 7.47
N ALA A 321 -37.21 -22.14 8.56
CA ALA A 321 -36.75 -21.68 9.88
C ALA A 321 -35.24 -21.91 10.14
N ILE A 322 -34.57 -22.70 9.29
CA ILE A 322 -33.16 -23.01 9.40
C ILE A 322 -32.31 -21.91 8.75
N VAL A 323 -31.22 -21.52 9.41
CA VAL A 323 -30.31 -20.46 8.94
C VAL A 323 -28.86 -20.89 9.17
N LEU A 324 -28.01 -20.67 8.17
CA LEU A 324 -26.57 -20.92 8.22
C LEU A 324 -25.79 -19.61 8.02
N GLY A 325 -24.82 -19.33 8.90
CA GLY A 325 -23.99 -18.13 8.87
C GLY A 325 -24.53 -16.99 9.74
N ARG A 326 -23.61 -16.20 10.31
CA ARG A 326 -23.87 -14.98 11.09
C ARG A 326 -22.80 -13.93 10.77
N SER A 327 -23.13 -12.65 10.98
CA SER A 327 -22.22 -11.52 10.67
C SER A 327 -20.92 -11.48 11.49
N PHE A 328 -20.83 -12.25 12.58
CA PHE A 328 -19.63 -12.35 13.42
C PHE A 328 -18.83 -13.64 13.15
N ASP A 329 -19.29 -14.50 12.24
CA ASP A 329 -18.51 -15.68 11.86
C ASP A 329 -17.29 -15.23 11.03
N PRO A 330 -16.11 -15.84 11.23
CA PRO A 330 -14.89 -15.49 10.50
C PRO A 330 -15.00 -16.04 9.09
N LEU A 331 -15.45 -15.19 8.18
CA LEU A 331 -15.79 -15.56 6.81
C LEU A 331 -14.94 -14.78 5.80
N PRO A 332 -14.61 -15.36 4.63
CA PRO A 332 -14.87 -16.76 4.24
C PRO A 332 -14.02 -17.77 5.04
N LEU A 333 -14.44 -19.04 5.01
CA LEU A 333 -13.69 -20.13 5.62
C LEU A 333 -12.65 -20.67 4.63
N ARG A 334 -11.36 -20.52 4.96
CA ARG A 334 -10.28 -21.11 4.16
C ARG A 334 -10.36 -22.64 4.17
N ALA A 335 -10.36 -23.26 2.99
CA ALA A 335 -10.14 -24.70 2.87
C ALA A 335 -8.94 -24.97 1.96
N THR A 336 -7.84 -25.46 2.55
CA THR A 336 -6.62 -25.75 1.81
C THR A 336 -6.76 -27.02 0.95
N ILE A 337 -6.48 -26.89 -0.34
CA ILE A 337 -6.47 -27.99 -1.32
C ILE A 337 -5.47 -29.08 -0.89
N GLY A 338 -5.91 -30.33 -0.90
CA GLY A 338 -5.12 -31.49 -0.45
C GLY A 338 -5.08 -31.69 1.07
N ALA A 339 -5.83 -30.90 1.85
CA ALA A 339 -5.81 -30.94 3.31
C ALA A 339 -7.21 -31.07 3.94
N VAL A 340 -7.22 -31.42 5.23
CA VAL A 340 -8.42 -31.42 6.08
C VAL A 340 -8.41 -30.17 6.97
N ASN A 341 -9.51 -29.43 6.94
CA ASN A 341 -9.66 -28.13 7.61
C ASN A 341 -10.86 -28.22 8.56
N ASN A 342 -10.74 -27.75 9.80
CA ASN A 342 -11.84 -27.80 10.78
C ASN A 342 -12.45 -26.42 10.97
N HIS A 343 -13.78 -26.35 10.92
CA HIS A 343 -14.52 -25.09 11.01
C HIS A 343 -15.70 -25.18 11.98
N VAL A 344 -16.18 -24.00 12.36
CA VAL A 344 -17.43 -23.81 13.08
C VAL A 344 -18.20 -22.68 12.41
N LEU A 345 -19.47 -22.92 12.09
CA LEU A 345 -20.40 -21.89 11.63
C LEU A 345 -21.55 -21.76 12.61
N ARG A 346 -22.02 -20.53 12.82
CA ARG A 346 -23.20 -20.27 13.65
C ARG A 346 -24.43 -20.06 12.79
N GLY A 347 -25.61 -20.19 13.39
CA GLY A 347 -26.86 -20.18 12.66
C GLY A 347 -28.08 -20.36 13.57
N ASN A 348 -29.15 -20.91 13.02
CA ASN A 348 -30.38 -21.26 13.74
C ASN A 348 -30.93 -22.59 13.23
N GLY A 349 -31.49 -23.42 14.11
CA GLY A 349 -32.06 -24.71 13.71
C GLY A 349 -31.02 -25.78 13.32
N LEU A 350 -29.75 -25.59 13.69
CA LEU A 350 -28.63 -26.47 13.36
C LEU A 350 -28.56 -27.66 14.34
N VAL A 351 -29.49 -28.61 14.19
CA VAL A 351 -29.68 -29.75 15.09
C VAL A 351 -29.32 -31.09 14.44
N ALA A 352 -29.07 -32.11 15.28
CA ALA A 352 -28.76 -33.46 14.80
C ALA A 352 -29.87 -34.02 13.89
N GLY A 353 -29.46 -34.65 12.79
CA GLY A 353 -30.36 -35.14 11.73
C GLY A 353 -30.43 -34.23 10.50
N ALA A 354 -29.88 -33.01 10.57
CA ALA A 354 -29.59 -32.20 9.39
C ALA A 354 -28.35 -32.72 8.64
N SER A 355 -28.26 -32.41 7.35
CA SER A 355 -27.07 -32.58 6.51
C SER A 355 -26.41 -31.23 6.26
N LEU A 356 -25.08 -31.20 6.22
CA LEU A 356 -24.28 -30.08 5.73
C LEU A 356 -23.44 -30.57 4.56
N THR A 357 -23.51 -29.87 3.42
CA THR A 357 -22.82 -30.25 2.18
C THR A 357 -22.16 -29.04 1.53
N ALA A 358 -21.03 -29.26 0.86
CA ALA A 358 -20.48 -28.30 -0.08
C ALA A 358 -21.21 -28.40 -1.43
N ALA A 359 -21.29 -27.29 -2.15
CA ALA A 359 -21.85 -27.25 -3.49
C ALA A 359 -20.99 -28.01 -4.51
N ASP A 360 -19.68 -27.97 -4.31
CA ASP A 360 -18.72 -28.80 -5.03
C ASP A 360 -18.81 -30.24 -4.49
N PRO A 361 -19.17 -31.22 -5.35
CA PRO A 361 -19.37 -32.61 -4.93
C PRO A 361 -18.06 -33.33 -4.54
N ASP A 362 -16.90 -32.83 -4.99
CA ASP A 362 -15.59 -33.42 -4.69
C ASP A 362 -15.06 -32.92 -3.33
N VAL A 363 -15.57 -31.77 -2.85
CA VAL A 363 -15.29 -31.24 -1.50
C VAL A 363 -16.10 -31.99 -0.44
N ALA A 364 -15.43 -32.85 0.32
CA ALA A 364 -16.09 -33.68 1.34
C ALA A 364 -16.27 -32.92 2.67
N VAL A 365 -17.53 -32.75 3.09
CA VAL A 365 -17.89 -32.18 4.39
C VAL A 365 -18.27 -33.29 5.37
N THR A 366 -17.62 -33.34 6.53
CA THR A 366 -17.94 -34.26 7.62
C THR A 366 -18.34 -33.48 8.86
N VAL A 367 -19.59 -33.63 9.30
CA VAL A 367 -20.07 -32.96 10.51
C VAL A 367 -19.49 -33.61 11.76
N LEU A 368 -18.89 -32.80 12.63
CA LEU A 368 -18.32 -33.21 13.91
C LEU A 368 -19.30 -33.03 15.07
N GLY A 369 -20.21 -32.06 14.99
CA GLY A 369 -21.24 -31.85 16.00
C GLY A 369 -22.27 -30.76 15.66
N TRP A 370 -23.49 -30.96 16.15
CA TRP A 370 -24.62 -30.03 16.04
C TRP A 370 -24.98 -29.47 17.42
N PHE A 371 -25.17 -28.16 17.52
CA PHE A 371 -25.37 -27.47 18.80
C PHE A 371 -26.61 -26.56 18.83
N GLY A 372 -27.50 -26.68 17.85
CA GLY A 372 -28.72 -25.88 17.70
C GLY A 372 -28.47 -24.50 17.10
N THR A 373 -27.48 -23.77 17.62
CA THR A 373 -27.07 -22.44 17.12
C THR A 373 -25.70 -22.44 16.42
N SER A 374 -25.04 -23.58 16.34
CA SER A 374 -23.81 -23.76 15.59
C SER A 374 -23.63 -25.20 15.12
N VAL A 375 -22.75 -25.36 14.12
CA VAL A 375 -22.27 -26.65 13.61
C VAL A 375 -20.75 -26.63 13.56
N SER A 376 -20.12 -27.70 14.05
CA SER A 376 -18.69 -27.95 13.83
C SER A 376 -18.54 -29.05 12.80
N PHE A 377 -17.62 -28.87 11.85
CA PHE A 377 -17.41 -29.78 10.73
C PHE A 377 -15.96 -29.73 10.25
N SER A 378 -15.53 -30.79 9.58
CA SER A 378 -14.27 -30.83 8.84
C SER A 378 -14.55 -30.83 7.34
N VAL A 379 -13.70 -30.15 6.58
CA VAL A 379 -13.72 -30.09 5.11
C VAL A 379 -12.45 -30.76 4.60
N PHE A 380 -12.58 -31.77 3.76
CA PHE A 380 -11.48 -32.35 3.00
C PHE A 380 -11.59 -31.91 1.54
N VAL A 381 -10.54 -31.26 1.04
CA VAL A 381 -10.45 -30.83 -0.36
C VAL A 381 -9.47 -31.75 -1.07
N PRO A 382 -9.90 -32.51 -2.10
CA PRO A 382 -9.00 -33.39 -2.86
C PRO A 382 -7.79 -32.66 -3.46
N SER A 383 -6.70 -33.39 -3.65
CA SER A 383 -5.56 -32.87 -4.41
C SER A 383 -5.96 -32.73 -5.89
N GLY A 384 -5.78 -31.55 -6.47
CA GLY A 384 -6.11 -31.27 -7.87
C GLY A 384 -7.34 -30.40 -8.06
N GLU A 385 -8.07 -30.09 -6.98
CA GLU A 385 -9.14 -29.10 -7.03
C GLU A 385 -8.65 -27.74 -7.49
N ALA A 386 -9.53 -27.03 -8.20
CA ALA A 386 -9.28 -25.66 -8.61
C ALA A 386 -9.58 -24.69 -7.46
N PRO A 387 -8.80 -23.60 -7.29
CA PRO A 387 -9.14 -22.55 -6.34
C PRO A 387 -10.48 -21.88 -6.67
N GLY A 388 -11.12 -21.30 -5.65
CA GLY A 388 -12.34 -20.51 -5.82
C GLY A 388 -13.36 -20.66 -4.69
N LEU A 389 -14.48 -19.95 -4.85
CA LEU A 389 -15.55 -19.88 -3.86
C LEU A 389 -16.53 -21.04 -4.00
N VAL A 390 -16.81 -21.74 -2.90
CA VAL A 390 -17.77 -22.86 -2.84
C VAL A 390 -18.84 -22.58 -1.79
N ASP A 391 -20.10 -22.83 -2.15
CA ASP A 391 -21.23 -22.62 -1.24
C ASP A 391 -21.34 -23.75 -0.21
N LEU A 392 -21.86 -23.43 0.96
CA LEU A 392 -22.30 -24.43 1.93
C LEU A 392 -23.82 -24.44 2.04
N GLU A 393 -24.41 -25.62 2.01
CA GLU A 393 -25.85 -25.83 2.15
C GLU A 393 -26.14 -26.70 3.37
N VAL A 394 -27.06 -26.26 4.22
CA VAL A 394 -27.64 -27.08 5.28
C VAL A 394 -29.07 -27.45 4.92
N THR A 395 -29.42 -28.73 5.08
CA THR A 395 -30.79 -29.22 4.91
C THR A 395 -31.23 -29.95 6.17
N ASN A 396 -32.38 -29.59 6.74
CA ASN A 396 -32.90 -30.26 7.92
C ASN A 396 -33.69 -31.54 7.57
N ALA A 397 -34.11 -32.29 8.59
CA ALA A 397 -34.85 -33.55 8.40
C ALA A 397 -36.23 -33.38 7.74
N PHE A 398 -36.76 -32.15 7.66
CA PHE A 398 -38.01 -31.81 6.98
C PHE A 398 -37.80 -31.37 5.53
N GLY A 399 -36.54 -31.28 5.07
CA GLY A 399 -36.18 -30.83 3.74
C GLY A 399 -36.09 -29.30 3.60
N GLU A 400 -36.21 -28.54 4.69
CA GLU A 400 -35.96 -27.09 4.66
C GLU A 400 -34.47 -26.81 4.54
N ARG A 401 -34.11 -25.74 3.83
CA ARG A 401 -32.72 -25.49 3.42
C ARG A 401 -32.27 -24.08 3.78
N SER A 402 -30.98 -23.91 4.01
CA SER A 402 -30.29 -22.61 4.05
C SER A 402 -28.97 -22.75 3.28
N LEU A 403 -28.67 -21.75 2.44
CA LEU A 403 -27.52 -21.73 1.54
C LEU A 403 -26.67 -20.51 1.88
N LEU A 404 -25.37 -20.72 2.03
CA LEU A 404 -24.38 -19.68 2.29
C LEU A 404 -23.43 -19.56 1.09
N PRO A 405 -23.67 -18.61 0.17
CA PRO A 405 -22.88 -18.48 -1.05
C PRO A 405 -21.43 -18.08 -0.78
N GLY A 406 -20.47 -18.79 -1.38
CA GLY A 406 -19.03 -18.55 -1.20
C GLY A 406 -18.54 -18.72 0.25
N ALA A 407 -19.16 -19.61 1.02
CA ALA A 407 -18.80 -19.84 2.41
C ALA A 407 -17.40 -20.43 2.59
N LEU A 408 -16.96 -21.28 1.66
CA LEU A 408 -15.62 -21.84 1.60
C LEU A 408 -14.83 -21.14 0.51
N GLU A 409 -13.58 -20.83 0.81
CA GLU A 409 -12.60 -20.40 -0.19
C GLU A 409 -11.51 -21.46 -0.33
N LEU A 410 -11.52 -22.14 -1.48
CA LEU A 410 -10.53 -23.14 -1.82
C LEU A 410 -9.25 -22.45 -2.25
N THR A 411 -8.17 -22.66 -1.49
CA THR A 411 -6.85 -22.09 -1.79
C THR A 411 -5.80 -23.19 -1.84
N PRO A 412 -4.72 -23.01 -2.62
CA PRO A 412 -3.57 -23.87 -2.49
C PRO A 412 -2.97 -23.78 -1.08
N ALA A 413 -2.11 -24.75 -0.73
CA ALA A 413 -1.25 -24.63 0.43
C ALA A 413 -0.33 -23.40 0.26
N ASP A 414 -0.01 -22.75 1.38
CA ASP A 414 0.93 -21.63 1.40
C ASP A 414 2.27 -22.06 0.76
N PRO A 415 2.85 -21.25 -0.13
CA PRO A 415 4.20 -21.53 -0.62
C PRO A 415 5.19 -21.43 0.54
N VAL A 416 6.32 -22.13 0.43
CA VAL A 416 7.39 -22.09 1.43
C VAL A 416 8.63 -21.53 0.78
N VAL A 417 9.15 -20.43 1.32
CA VAL A 417 10.44 -19.85 0.92
C VAL A 417 11.51 -20.37 1.86
N SER A 418 12.39 -21.24 1.36
CA SER A 418 13.37 -21.94 2.21
C SER A 418 14.75 -21.29 2.23
N SER A 419 15.20 -20.74 1.10
CA SER A 419 16.48 -20.02 1.00
C SER A 419 16.52 -19.14 -0.24
N VAL A 420 17.44 -18.18 -0.22
CA VAL A 420 17.68 -17.24 -1.33
C VAL A 420 19.18 -17.23 -1.63
N HIS A 421 19.54 -17.30 -2.91
CA HIS A 421 20.93 -17.27 -3.36
C HIS A 421 21.14 -16.30 -4.54
N PRO A 422 22.13 -15.38 -4.45
CA PRO A 422 22.88 -15.05 -3.24
C PRO A 422 21.97 -14.43 -2.17
N SER A 423 22.31 -14.60 -0.89
CA SER A 423 21.61 -13.94 0.22
C SER A 423 21.99 -12.45 0.37
N VAL A 424 22.90 -11.97 -0.48
CA VAL A 424 23.34 -10.57 -0.54
C VAL A 424 23.28 -10.08 -1.98
N ALA A 425 22.56 -8.99 -2.22
CA ALA A 425 22.37 -8.35 -3.51
C ALA A 425 22.89 -6.90 -3.51
N ASN A 426 23.03 -6.32 -4.71
CA ASN A 426 23.37 -4.92 -4.92
C ASN A 426 22.11 -4.05 -4.76
N ALA A 427 22.14 -3.10 -3.83
CA ALA A 427 21.06 -2.13 -3.64
C ALA A 427 20.80 -1.26 -4.90
N ASN A 428 21.81 -1.03 -5.74
CA ASN A 428 21.64 -0.34 -7.02
C ASN A 428 21.00 -1.21 -8.12
N GLY A 429 20.68 -2.47 -7.82
CA GLY A 429 20.06 -3.43 -8.71
C GLY A 429 21.02 -4.26 -9.57
N GLY A 430 20.44 -5.07 -10.47
CA GLY A 430 21.15 -5.92 -11.42
C GLY A 430 21.60 -7.29 -10.86
N SER A 431 21.24 -7.61 -9.62
CA SER A 431 21.63 -8.89 -9.01
C SER A 431 20.70 -10.01 -9.46
N SER A 432 21.24 -11.07 -10.08
CA SER A 432 20.48 -12.30 -10.34
C SER A 432 20.26 -13.05 -9.03
N VAL A 433 19.00 -13.25 -8.66
CA VAL A 433 18.57 -13.90 -7.41
C VAL A 433 17.79 -15.16 -7.75
N THR A 434 18.09 -16.24 -7.03
CA THR A 434 17.34 -17.50 -7.05
C THR A 434 16.69 -17.73 -5.69
N VAL A 435 15.38 -17.92 -5.69
CA VAL A 435 14.59 -18.30 -4.52
C VAL A 435 14.32 -19.78 -4.60
N VAL A 436 14.65 -20.52 -3.53
CA VAL A 436 14.44 -21.96 -3.41
C VAL A 436 13.39 -22.24 -2.34
N GLY A 437 12.48 -23.16 -2.62
CA GLY A 437 11.35 -23.43 -1.76
C GLY A 437 10.47 -24.60 -2.21
N SER A 438 9.18 -24.50 -1.93
CA SER A 438 8.17 -25.46 -2.41
C SER A 438 6.82 -24.78 -2.60
N GLY A 439 6.01 -25.30 -3.52
CA GLY A 439 4.66 -24.80 -3.76
C GLY A 439 4.61 -23.52 -4.59
N PHE A 440 5.69 -23.18 -5.29
CA PHE A 440 5.68 -22.06 -6.24
C PHE A 440 4.84 -22.41 -7.46
N ARG A 441 4.01 -21.47 -7.91
CA ARG A 441 3.05 -21.70 -9.00
C ARG A 441 3.16 -20.60 -10.05
N PRO A 442 2.87 -20.89 -11.33
CA PRO A 442 2.87 -19.88 -12.37
C PRO A 442 1.97 -18.68 -12.03
N GLY A 443 2.44 -17.48 -12.36
CA GLY A 443 1.78 -16.21 -12.02
C GLY A 443 2.09 -15.69 -10.62
N ALA A 444 2.89 -16.40 -9.81
CA ALA A 444 3.30 -15.90 -8.50
C ALA A 444 4.07 -14.56 -8.60
N SER A 445 3.95 -13.74 -7.57
CA SER A 445 4.70 -12.50 -7.39
C SER A 445 5.74 -12.67 -6.29
N VAL A 446 6.92 -12.09 -6.47
CA VAL A 446 7.96 -12.00 -5.46
C VAL A 446 8.07 -10.55 -5.00
N VAL A 447 8.08 -10.31 -3.69
CA VAL A 447 8.28 -8.98 -3.09
C VAL A 447 9.56 -8.97 -2.27
N VAL A 448 10.47 -8.05 -2.60
CA VAL A 448 11.74 -7.83 -1.87
C VAL A 448 12.08 -6.33 -1.89
N GLY A 449 12.32 -5.72 -0.74
CA GLY A 449 12.81 -4.35 -0.65
C GLY A 449 11.91 -3.30 -1.33
N GLY A 450 10.59 -3.50 -1.30
CA GLY A 450 9.63 -2.63 -1.98
C GLY A 450 9.41 -2.96 -3.47
N VAL A 451 10.26 -3.80 -4.06
CA VAL A 451 10.17 -4.22 -5.46
C VAL A 451 9.22 -5.41 -5.59
N ILE A 452 8.23 -5.30 -6.49
CA ILE A 452 7.32 -6.39 -6.87
C ILE A 452 7.80 -6.96 -8.21
N LEU A 453 7.98 -8.27 -8.29
CA LEU A 453 8.45 -8.99 -9.48
C LEU A 453 7.49 -10.13 -9.79
N ARG A 454 6.90 -10.16 -10.98
CA ARG A 454 5.84 -11.10 -11.35
C ARG A 454 6.33 -12.13 -12.34
N ASP A 455 5.87 -13.36 -12.15
CA ASP A 455 6.04 -14.40 -13.14
C ASP A 455 5.29 -14.08 -14.44
N GLY A 456 5.98 -14.24 -15.57
CA GLY A 456 5.40 -14.03 -16.91
C GLY A 456 5.41 -12.59 -17.44
N ALA A 457 5.80 -11.60 -16.63
CA ALA A 457 5.99 -10.23 -17.09
C ALA A 457 7.39 -10.03 -17.72
N PRO A 458 7.52 -9.25 -18.82
CA PRO A 458 8.81 -9.08 -19.50
C PRO A 458 9.89 -8.45 -18.59
N GLY A 459 10.97 -9.20 -18.35
CA GLY A 459 12.11 -8.73 -17.56
C GLY A 459 11.92 -8.85 -16.04
N GLU A 460 10.86 -9.52 -15.58
CA GLU A 460 10.55 -9.71 -14.16
C GLU A 460 10.94 -11.12 -13.66
N ALA A 461 10.23 -11.64 -12.65
CA ALA A 461 10.48 -12.96 -12.10
C ALA A 461 10.06 -14.07 -13.08
N THR A 462 10.62 -15.25 -12.87
CA THR A 462 10.26 -16.47 -13.59
C THR A 462 10.15 -17.61 -12.61
N VAL A 463 8.96 -18.20 -12.50
CA VAL A 463 8.76 -19.46 -11.80
C VAL A 463 9.30 -20.56 -12.70
N VAL A 464 10.45 -21.11 -12.34
CA VAL A 464 11.13 -22.15 -13.13
C VAL A 464 10.45 -23.50 -12.94
N ASP A 465 10.10 -23.81 -11.69
CA ASP A 465 9.38 -25.01 -11.27
C ASP A 465 8.74 -24.79 -9.89
N GLU A 466 8.13 -25.83 -9.31
CA GLU A 466 7.47 -25.76 -8.00
C GLU A 466 8.40 -25.45 -6.81
N ASN A 467 9.72 -25.48 -7.04
CA ASN A 467 10.75 -25.28 -6.03
C ASN A 467 11.66 -24.07 -6.29
N THR A 468 11.59 -23.46 -7.47
CA THR A 468 12.57 -22.45 -7.91
C THR A 468 11.92 -21.25 -8.58
N ILE A 469 12.22 -20.05 -8.09
CA ILE A 469 11.94 -18.78 -8.77
C ILE A 469 13.26 -18.05 -9.04
N GLN A 470 13.40 -17.46 -10.22
CA GLN A 470 14.56 -16.64 -10.59
C GLN A 470 14.13 -15.24 -11.01
N PHE A 471 14.92 -14.24 -10.65
CA PHE A 471 14.69 -12.85 -11.08
C PHE A 471 15.99 -12.04 -11.05
N VAL A 472 15.94 -10.83 -11.60
CA VAL A 472 16.98 -9.81 -11.42
C VAL A 472 16.44 -8.74 -10.50
N LEU A 473 17.03 -8.56 -9.32
CA LEU A 473 16.60 -7.56 -8.37
C LEU A 473 16.89 -6.16 -8.94
N GLY A 474 15.85 -5.33 -9.02
CA GLY A 474 15.97 -3.92 -9.37
C GLY A 474 16.65 -3.10 -8.27
N ALA A 475 16.80 -1.80 -8.48
CA ALA A 475 17.29 -0.91 -7.42
C ALA A 475 16.28 -0.86 -6.26
N CYS A 476 16.79 -0.94 -5.04
CA CYS A 476 16.02 -0.80 -3.81
C CYS A 476 16.90 -0.11 -2.75
N PRO A 477 16.32 0.48 -1.69
CA PRO A 477 17.12 1.03 -0.60
C PRO A 477 18.06 -0.04 0.00
N ALA A 478 19.17 0.38 0.61
CA ALA A 478 20.04 -0.56 1.31
C ALA A 478 19.36 -1.04 2.59
N GLY A 479 19.46 -2.34 2.88
CA GLY A 479 18.83 -2.93 4.07
C GLY A 479 18.66 -4.44 3.99
N THR A 480 18.17 -5.01 5.07
CA THR A 480 17.76 -6.42 5.15
C THR A 480 16.27 -6.50 4.89
N TYR A 481 15.88 -7.43 4.01
CA TYR A 481 14.50 -7.57 3.55
C TYR A 481 14.03 -9.00 3.64
N ASP A 482 12.75 -9.14 3.98
CA ASP A 482 12.01 -10.37 3.74
C ASP A 482 11.95 -10.66 2.24
N VAL A 483 11.98 -11.95 1.91
CA VAL A 483 11.64 -12.42 0.56
C VAL A 483 10.30 -13.12 0.62
N VAL A 484 9.31 -12.49 0.02
CA VAL A 484 7.91 -12.94 0.03
C VAL A 484 7.54 -13.47 -1.34
N VAL A 485 6.93 -14.65 -1.40
CA VAL A 485 6.32 -15.21 -2.60
C VAL A 485 4.82 -15.26 -2.37
N ILE A 486 4.06 -14.59 -3.23
CA ILE A 486 2.60 -14.46 -3.17
C ILE A 486 2.02 -15.19 -4.38
N ASP A 487 1.16 -16.17 -4.11
CA ASP A 487 0.41 -16.90 -5.14
C ASP A 487 -0.70 -16.02 -5.74
N PRO A 488 -1.16 -16.24 -6.99
CA PRO A 488 -2.29 -15.50 -7.57
C PRO A 488 -3.58 -15.53 -6.75
N THR A 489 -3.78 -16.54 -5.89
CA THR A 489 -4.91 -16.61 -4.95
C THR A 489 -4.74 -15.72 -3.71
N GLY A 490 -3.58 -15.09 -3.52
CA GLY A 490 -3.28 -14.19 -2.40
C GLY A 490 -2.57 -14.85 -1.22
N VAL A 491 -2.49 -16.19 -1.17
CA VAL A 491 -1.72 -16.89 -0.12
C VAL A 491 -0.22 -16.65 -0.29
N GLU A 492 0.50 -16.50 0.82
CA GLU A 492 1.92 -16.13 0.80
C GLU A 492 2.84 -17.09 1.56
N GLY A 493 4.10 -17.06 1.17
CA GLY A 493 5.23 -17.70 1.83
C GLY A 493 6.34 -16.69 2.00
N ARG A 494 7.00 -16.70 3.15
CA ARG A 494 7.96 -15.66 3.53
C ARG A 494 9.22 -16.26 4.13
N LEU A 495 10.37 -15.78 3.64
CA LEU A 495 11.65 -15.93 4.33
C LEU A 495 11.99 -14.60 4.99
N VAL A 496 11.83 -14.56 6.32
CA VAL A 496 12.15 -13.38 7.13
C VAL A 496 13.64 -13.08 7.03
N ASP A 497 14.00 -11.81 6.83
CA ASP A 497 15.37 -11.34 6.66
C ASP A 497 16.16 -12.14 5.60
N GLY A 498 15.45 -12.60 4.55
CA GLY A 498 15.97 -13.55 3.57
C GLY A 498 17.03 -13.00 2.63
N LEU A 499 17.10 -11.68 2.44
CA LEU A 499 18.05 -11.03 1.53
C LEU A 499 18.54 -9.69 2.07
N GLU A 500 19.85 -9.48 2.06
CA GLU A 500 20.49 -8.20 2.33
C GLU A 500 20.81 -7.47 1.01
N ALA A 501 20.23 -6.29 0.79
CA ALA A 501 20.63 -5.40 -0.29
C ALA A 501 21.70 -4.43 0.23
N GLY A 502 22.96 -4.68 -0.12
CA GLY A 502 24.10 -3.87 0.32
C GLY A 502 24.54 -2.86 -0.74
N GLY A 503 25.12 -1.75 -0.29
CA GLY A 503 25.82 -0.83 -1.18
C GLY A 503 27.04 -1.51 -1.81
N VAL A 504 27.30 -1.22 -3.08
CA VAL A 504 28.60 -1.51 -3.70
C VAL A 504 29.44 -0.25 -3.55
N PRO A 505 30.53 -0.28 -2.76
CA PRO A 505 31.36 0.91 -2.60
C PRO A 505 32.02 1.24 -3.94
N THR A 506 32.14 2.53 -4.25
CA THR A 506 32.92 3.02 -5.39
C THR A 506 33.83 4.14 -4.92
N ILE A 507 35.13 4.00 -5.12
CA ILE A 507 36.14 4.99 -4.77
C ILE A 507 36.33 5.93 -5.96
N GLU A 508 36.02 7.22 -5.77
CA GLU A 508 36.26 8.25 -6.77
C GLU A 508 37.58 8.98 -6.54
N SER A 509 37.92 9.29 -5.29
CA SER A 509 39.19 9.93 -4.95
C SER A 509 39.74 9.44 -3.60
N VAL A 510 41.06 9.49 -3.47
CA VAL A 510 41.81 9.22 -2.23
C VAL A 510 42.80 10.36 -2.04
N PHE A 511 42.73 11.07 -0.92
CA PHE A 511 43.59 12.21 -0.65
C PHE A 511 44.01 12.30 0.83
N PRO A 512 45.30 12.51 1.12
CA PRO A 512 46.44 12.44 0.18
C PRO A 512 46.59 11.03 -0.43
N THR A 513 47.34 10.93 -1.54
CA THR A 513 47.60 9.63 -2.20
C THR A 513 48.81 8.89 -1.60
N ALA A 514 49.54 9.55 -0.71
CA ALA A 514 50.63 8.96 0.06
C ALA A 514 50.71 9.50 1.49
N GLY A 515 51.39 8.74 2.35
CA GLY A 515 51.56 9.06 3.76
C GLY A 515 52.81 8.44 4.39
N SER A 516 53.16 8.86 5.60
CA SER A 516 54.32 8.37 6.33
C SER A 516 54.25 6.86 6.62
N ALA A 517 55.35 6.16 6.39
CA ALA A 517 55.53 4.74 6.73
C ALA A 517 55.39 4.45 8.24
N LEU A 518 55.53 5.48 9.09
CA LEU A 518 55.28 5.36 10.53
C LEU A 518 53.78 5.33 10.87
N GLY A 519 52.89 5.57 9.90
CA GLY A 519 51.45 5.70 10.09
C GLY A 519 51.06 7.09 10.65
N GLY A 520 49.78 7.28 10.91
CA GLY A 520 49.23 8.52 11.45
C GLY A 520 48.74 9.53 10.41
N THR A 521 48.86 9.23 9.12
CA THR A 521 48.34 10.06 8.03
C THR A 521 46.82 10.05 8.07
N ARG A 522 46.18 11.23 8.14
CA ARG A 522 44.74 11.35 7.92
C ARG A 522 44.46 11.33 6.43
N VAL A 523 43.57 10.46 6.00
CA VAL A 523 43.22 10.27 4.59
C VAL A 523 41.70 10.34 4.44
N ALA A 524 41.28 11.08 3.43
CA ALA A 524 39.90 11.18 2.97
C ALA A 524 39.71 10.36 1.70
N ILE A 525 38.58 9.68 1.61
CA ILE A 525 38.10 9.00 0.40
C ILE A 525 36.75 9.62 0.06
N THR A 526 36.57 10.05 -1.19
CA THR A 526 35.24 10.40 -1.72
C THR A 526 34.77 9.31 -2.68
N GLY A 527 33.45 9.13 -2.76
CA GLY A 527 32.86 8.09 -3.58
C GLY A 527 31.37 7.92 -3.35
N ALA A 528 30.89 6.70 -3.49
CA ALA A 528 29.49 6.35 -3.27
C ALA A 528 29.35 4.93 -2.69
N GLY A 529 28.18 4.66 -2.12
CA GLY A 529 27.81 3.32 -1.65
C GLY A 529 28.63 2.84 -0.45
N PHE A 530 29.12 3.75 0.40
CA PHE A 530 29.84 3.38 1.62
C PHE A 530 28.86 3.11 2.77
N ASP A 531 28.90 1.89 3.30
CA ASP A 531 27.99 1.47 4.37
C ASP A 531 28.65 1.62 5.76
N PRO A 532 27.89 2.03 6.80
CA PRO A 532 28.39 2.05 8.17
C PRO A 532 28.97 0.69 8.60
N GLY A 533 30.14 0.69 9.24
CA GLY A 533 30.81 -0.54 9.67
C GLY A 533 31.69 -1.20 8.59
N LEU A 534 31.92 -0.52 7.45
CA LEU A 534 32.88 -0.97 6.44
C LEU A 534 34.27 -1.24 7.04
N ALA A 535 34.96 -2.22 6.46
CA ALA A 535 36.35 -2.50 6.72
C ALA A 535 37.24 -1.78 5.70
N LEU A 536 38.29 -1.11 6.19
CA LEU A 536 39.30 -0.47 5.36
C LEU A 536 40.66 -1.11 5.60
N SER A 537 41.35 -1.50 4.52
CA SER A 537 42.72 -2.01 4.61
C SER A 537 43.64 -1.42 3.54
N ILE A 538 44.93 -1.35 3.83
CA ILE A 538 45.98 -1.00 2.87
C ILE A 538 47.04 -2.10 2.91
N GLY A 539 47.31 -2.73 1.77
CA GLY A 539 48.23 -3.86 1.69
C GLY A 539 47.83 -5.05 2.58
N GLY A 540 46.53 -5.19 2.87
CA GLY A 540 45.98 -6.19 3.79
C GLY A 540 46.07 -5.83 5.28
N VAL A 541 46.64 -4.68 5.65
CA VAL A 541 46.67 -4.19 7.04
C VAL A 541 45.43 -3.34 7.30
N SER A 542 44.67 -3.64 8.35
CA SER A 542 43.48 -2.86 8.73
C SER A 542 43.87 -1.44 9.13
N GLN A 543 43.05 -0.47 8.72
CA GLN A 543 43.20 0.94 9.07
C GLN A 543 42.15 1.36 10.10
N THR A 544 42.36 2.52 10.74
CA THR A 544 41.40 3.05 11.72
C THR A 544 40.47 4.05 11.03
N VAL A 545 39.23 3.65 10.77
CA VAL A 545 38.18 4.54 10.25
C VAL A 545 37.76 5.53 11.34
N VAL A 546 37.75 6.81 11.00
CA VAL A 546 37.38 7.93 11.88
C VAL A 546 35.92 8.32 11.67
N ALA A 547 35.49 8.41 10.41
CA ALA A 547 34.12 8.76 10.03
C ALA A 547 33.75 8.09 8.71
N VAL A 548 32.46 7.80 8.55
CA VAL A 548 31.88 7.27 7.31
C VAL A 548 30.52 7.90 7.08
N SER A 549 30.28 8.33 5.86
CA SER A 549 28.97 8.66 5.30
C SER A 549 28.77 7.85 4.01
N SER A 550 27.62 7.96 3.35
CA SER A 550 27.37 7.25 2.09
C SER A 550 28.30 7.67 0.94
N THR A 551 29.00 8.80 1.06
CA THR A 551 29.86 9.38 0.02
C THR A 551 31.28 9.71 0.47
N GLU A 552 31.59 9.61 1.76
CA GLU A 552 32.90 9.99 2.31
C GLU A 552 33.38 9.01 3.38
N ILE A 553 34.68 8.74 3.38
CA ILE A 553 35.37 8.00 4.45
C ILE A 553 36.55 8.85 4.91
N GLU A 554 36.69 9.05 6.22
CA GLU A 554 37.92 9.54 6.82
C GLU A 554 38.58 8.42 7.63
N PHE A 555 39.88 8.25 7.51
CA PHE A 555 40.63 7.25 8.27
C PHE A 555 42.05 7.72 8.60
N VAL A 556 42.70 7.00 9.52
CA VAL A 556 44.11 7.19 9.88
C VAL A 556 44.92 5.97 9.51
N THR A 557 46.06 6.19 8.85
CA THR A 557 46.92 5.11 8.41
C THR A 557 47.61 4.39 9.58
N ALA A 558 47.69 3.06 9.53
CA ALA A 558 48.59 2.28 10.34
C ALA A 558 50.02 2.33 9.77
N SER A 559 51.03 2.01 10.58
CA SER A 559 52.41 1.91 10.09
C SER A 559 52.57 0.78 9.08
N ALA A 560 53.33 1.01 8.01
CA ALA A 560 53.62 0.02 6.98
C ALA A 560 55.01 0.28 6.36
N PRO A 561 55.65 -0.71 5.73
CA PRO A 561 56.94 -0.49 5.07
C PRO A 561 56.83 0.58 3.98
N ALA A 562 57.81 1.48 3.91
CA ALA A 562 57.90 2.46 2.83
C ALA A 562 57.95 1.76 1.45
N GLY A 563 57.20 2.28 0.49
CA GLY A 563 57.00 1.70 -0.84
C GLY A 563 55.54 1.78 -1.28
N GLY A 564 55.22 1.08 -2.36
CA GLY A 564 53.88 1.06 -2.95
C GLY A 564 53.91 1.36 -4.46
N PRO A 565 52.74 1.62 -5.07
CA PRO A 565 51.43 1.73 -4.41
C PRO A 565 50.96 0.40 -3.83
N TYR A 566 50.50 0.42 -2.58
CA TYR A 566 49.77 -0.68 -1.97
C TYR A 566 48.29 -0.59 -2.38
N THR A 567 47.63 -1.73 -2.50
CA THR A 567 46.18 -1.78 -2.70
C THR A 567 45.49 -1.26 -1.46
N LEU A 568 44.70 -0.20 -1.62
CA LEU A 568 43.71 0.24 -0.63
C LEU A 568 42.41 -0.49 -0.95
N THR A 569 41.78 -1.10 0.03
CA THR A 569 40.51 -1.83 -0.15
C THR A 569 39.48 -1.31 0.84
N VAL A 570 38.35 -0.84 0.29
CA VAL A 570 37.13 -0.54 1.04
C VAL A 570 36.22 -1.75 0.89
N THR A 571 35.77 -2.36 1.98
CA THR A 571 34.84 -3.49 1.96
C THR A 571 33.66 -3.21 2.86
N ASN A 572 32.46 -3.12 2.29
CA ASN A 572 31.23 -2.97 3.06
C ASN A 572 30.92 -4.25 3.86
N PRO A 573 30.08 -4.16 4.90
CA PRO A 573 29.63 -5.34 5.66
C PRO A 573 29.03 -6.45 4.79
N SER A 574 28.39 -6.08 3.68
CA SER A 574 27.87 -6.96 2.63
C SER A 574 28.94 -7.80 1.91
N GLY A 575 30.22 -7.54 2.17
CA GLY A 575 31.37 -8.18 1.51
C GLY A 575 31.71 -7.60 0.14
N ARG A 576 30.95 -6.61 -0.34
CA ARG A 576 31.26 -5.88 -1.58
C ARG A 576 32.43 -4.93 -1.34
N ALA A 577 33.34 -4.85 -2.30
CA ALA A 577 34.55 -4.07 -2.17
C ALA A 577 34.91 -3.33 -3.43
N ASP A 578 35.62 -2.23 -3.25
CA ASP A 578 36.33 -1.51 -4.31
C ASP A 578 37.76 -1.21 -3.84
N THR A 579 38.63 -0.99 -4.81
CA THR A 579 40.06 -0.86 -4.57
C THR A 579 40.63 0.43 -5.15
N GLY A 580 41.38 1.14 -4.32
CA GLY A 580 42.23 2.25 -4.70
C GLY A 580 43.71 1.92 -4.54
N ALA A 581 44.54 2.97 -4.52
CA ALA A 581 45.97 2.87 -4.34
C ALA A 581 46.44 3.87 -3.27
N PHE A 582 47.40 3.46 -2.44
CA PHE A 582 48.04 4.35 -1.47
C PHE A 582 49.54 4.02 -1.34
N THR A 583 50.38 5.04 -1.22
CA THR A 583 51.84 4.87 -1.11
C THR A 583 52.35 5.25 0.27
N PHE A 584 53.24 4.44 0.85
CA PHE A 584 53.91 4.80 2.10
C PHE A 584 55.30 5.37 1.81
N THR A 585 55.64 6.50 2.40
CA THR A 585 56.92 7.19 2.19
C THR A 585 57.78 7.12 3.46
N PRO A 586 59.12 7.15 3.35
CA PRO A 586 59.99 7.22 4.52
C PRO A 586 60.01 8.62 5.16
N LEU A 587 59.38 9.62 4.55
CA LEU A 587 59.35 11.00 5.03
C LEU A 587 58.14 11.21 5.96
N ALA A 588 58.28 12.08 6.95
CA ALA A 588 57.15 12.50 7.77
C ALA A 588 56.13 13.29 6.94
N ASP A 589 54.85 13.16 7.29
CA ASP A 589 53.78 13.94 6.65
C ASP A 589 53.93 15.41 7.03
N PRO A 590 53.78 16.36 6.09
CA PRO A 590 53.73 17.77 6.45
C PRO A 590 52.52 18.01 7.37
N LYS A 591 52.68 18.81 8.41
CA LYS A 591 51.54 19.25 9.25
C LYS A 591 51.35 20.74 9.10
N VAL A 592 50.11 21.14 8.85
CA VAL A 592 49.71 22.54 8.74
C VAL A 592 48.94 22.96 9.98
N GLY A 593 49.37 24.02 10.64
CA GLY A 593 48.80 24.53 11.88
C GLY A 593 47.95 25.78 11.65
N ALA A 594 48.60 26.92 11.41
CA ALA A 594 47.93 28.20 11.25
C ALA A 594 48.59 29.06 10.17
N LEU A 595 47.80 29.97 9.59
CA LEU A 595 48.22 30.92 8.57
C LEU A 595 48.14 32.35 9.13
N ASP A 596 49.14 33.19 8.85
CA ASP A 596 49.15 34.61 9.25
C ASP A 596 49.81 35.50 8.17
N PRO A 597 49.13 36.55 7.65
CA PRO A 597 47.74 36.91 7.93
C PRO A 597 46.71 35.90 7.37
N ILE A 598 45.51 35.87 7.96
CA ILE A 598 44.37 35.04 7.50
C ILE A 598 43.51 35.72 6.42
N SER A 599 43.85 36.96 6.03
CA SER A 599 43.17 37.66 4.94
C SER A 599 44.11 38.63 4.21
N GLY A 600 43.73 39.00 2.99
CA GLY A 600 44.45 39.97 2.17
C GLY A 600 43.80 40.21 0.81
N PRO A 601 44.40 41.02 -0.08
CA PRO A 601 43.77 41.50 -1.30
C PRO A 601 43.39 40.39 -2.29
N ALA A 602 42.22 40.49 -2.92
CA ALA A 602 41.76 39.58 -3.99
C ALA A 602 42.71 39.49 -5.20
N THR A 603 43.57 40.50 -5.42
CA THR A 603 44.59 40.48 -6.47
C THR A 603 45.77 39.56 -6.15
N GLY A 604 45.88 39.07 -4.92
CA GLY A 604 47.05 38.33 -4.43
C GLY A 604 48.29 39.20 -4.28
N GLY A 605 49.44 38.56 -4.05
CA GLY A 605 50.75 39.18 -3.98
C GLY A 605 51.24 39.51 -2.56
N GLU A 606 50.52 39.12 -1.53
CA GLU A 606 50.97 39.24 -0.14
C GLU A 606 51.59 37.94 0.36
N TRP A 607 52.67 38.06 1.13
CA TRP A 607 53.29 36.94 1.80
C TRP A 607 52.49 36.55 3.04
N VAL A 608 52.13 35.28 3.13
CA VAL A 608 51.55 34.67 4.33
C VAL A 608 52.53 33.68 4.94
N THR A 609 52.51 33.59 6.26
CA THR A 609 53.31 32.68 7.08
C THR A 609 52.46 31.48 7.46
N LEU A 610 52.82 30.31 6.96
CA LEU A 610 52.24 29.04 7.38
C LEU A 610 53.12 28.43 8.47
N THR A 611 52.53 28.21 9.63
CA THR A 611 53.15 27.52 10.76
C THR A 611 52.73 26.05 10.79
N GLY A 612 53.64 25.15 11.14
CA GLY A 612 53.42 23.72 11.03
C GLY A 612 54.55 22.86 11.60
N GLU A 613 54.60 21.60 11.19
CA GLU A 613 55.69 20.66 11.45
C GLU A 613 56.07 19.94 10.15
N ASP A 614 57.31 19.46 10.07
CA ASP A 614 57.84 18.70 8.93
C ASP A 614 57.67 19.41 7.57
N LEU A 615 57.72 20.75 7.58
CA LEU A 615 57.69 21.57 6.38
C LEU A 615 59.04 21.50 5.65
N ARG A 616 59.01 21.33 4.34
CA ARG A 616 60.19 21.17 3.48
C ARG A 616 60.13 22.12 2.29
N SER A 617 61.30 22.38 1.69
CA SER A 617 61.43 23.37 0.61
C SER A 617 60.87 22.88 -0.73
N ASP A 618 60.62 21.59 -0.86
CA ASP A 618 60.05 20.94 -2.04
C ASP A 618 58.52 20.80 -1.97
N LEU A 619 57.89 21.35 -0.93
CA LEU A 619 56.42 21.39 -0.82
C LEU A 619 55.84 22.55 -1.65
N GLU A 620 54.72 22.27 -2.30
CA GLU A 620 53.91 23.25 -3.01
C GLU A 620 52.68 23.63 -2.18
N VAL A 621 52.32 24.91 -2.23
CA VAL A 621 51.16 25.45 -1.49
C VAL A 621 50.07 25.85 -2.48
N ARG A 622 48.85 25.38 -2.29
CA ARG A 622 47.68 25.74 -3.10
C ARG A 622 46.59 26.39 -2.25
N PHE A 623 46.02 27.46 -2.78
CA PHE A 623 44.89 28.18 -2.17
C PHE A 623 43.60 27.84 -2.91
N GLY A 624 42.55 27.48 -2.18
CA GLY A 624 41.25 27.11 -2.74
C GLY A 624 41.16 25.69 -3.27
N ALA A 625 42.15 24.85 -2.98
CA ALA A 625 42.04 23.42 -3.22
C ALA A 625 41.06 22.82 -2.20
N ASP A 626 40.26 21.86 -2.66
CA ASP A 626 39.33 21.12 -1.83
C ASP A 626 40.13 20.22 -0.85
N PRO A 627 39.86 20.30 0.46
CA PRO A 627 40.65 19.59 1.47
C PRO A 627 40.43 18.07 1.49
N MET A 628 39.35 17.57 0.86
CA MET A 628 38.98 16.15 0.83
C MET A 628 39.49 15.45 -0.44
N THR A 629 39.67 16.20 -1.53
CA THR A 629 40.08 15.64 -2.84
C THR A 629 41.45 16.14 -3.31
N GLY A 630 41.96 17.24 -2.73
CA GLY A 630 43.16 17.94 -3.21
C GLY A 630 42.99 18.64 -4.56
N GLN A 631 41.78 18.66 -5.12
CA GLN A 631 41.49 19.20 -6.45
C GLN A 631 41.13 20.70 -6.41
N GLY A 632 41.30 21.39 -7.53
CA GLY A 632 40.99 22.82 -7.65
C GLY A 632 42.04 23.76 -7.04
N GLY A 633 41.69 25.02 -6.86
CA GLY A 633 42.60 26.04 -6.32
C GLY A 633 43.75 26.46 -7.24
N THR A 634 44.55 27.40 -6.74
CA THR A 634 45.67 28.03 -7.45
C THR A 634 46.95 27.89 -6.63
N PHE A 635 48.04 27.47 -7.28
CA PHE A 635 49.36 27.41 -6.65
C PHE A 635 49.85 28.80 -6.21
N ALA A 636 50.51 28.85 -5.06
CA ALA A 636 51.29 30.00 -4.64
C ALA A 636 52.39 30.26 -5.68
N PRO A 637 52.50 31.48 -6.24
CA PRO A 637 53.51 31.78 -7.27
C PRO A 637 54.95 31.64 -6.76
N SER A 638 55.15 31.68 -5.45
CA SER A 638 56.44 31.44 -4.81
C SER A 638 56.24 30.99 -3.37
N THR A 639 57.11 30.09 -2.93
CA THR A 639 57.22 29.62 -1.55
C THR A 639 58.65 29.79 -1.06
N TYR A 640 58.83 29.99 0.24
CA TYR A 640 60.13 30.12 0.88
C TYR A 640 60.11 29.44 2.25
N LEU A 641 60.93 28.39 2.41
CA LEU A 641 61.07 27.70 3.70
C LEU A 641 61.97 28.52 4.62
N VAL A 642 61.45 28.91 5.78
CA VAL A 642 62.23 29.58 6.83
C VAL A 642 62.92 28.53 7.69
N ASP A 643 62.16 27.55 8.17
CA ASP A 643 62.62 26.38 8.92
C ASP A 643 61.55 25.26 8.84
N SER A 644 61.79 24.11 9.47
CA SER A 644 60.89 22.96 9.43
C SER A 644 59.51 23.18 10.07
N SER A 645 59.29 24.35 10.69
CA SER A 645 58.02 24.75 11.30
C SER A 645 57.38 25.98 10.65
N THR A 646 58.06 26.62 9.70
CA THR A 646 57.63 27.89 9.11
C THR A 646 57.89 27.92 7.60
N LEU A 647 56.82 27.97 6.81
CA LEU A 647 56.85 28.11 5.35
C LEU A 647 56.13 29.41 4.98
N MET A 648 56.78 30.28 4.20
CA MET A 648 56.14 31.47 3.65
C MET A 648 55.62 31.16 2.25
N ALA A 649 54.42 31.63 1.92
CA ALA A 649 53.82 31.47 0.60
C ALA A 649 53.30 32.82 0.09
N LEU A 650 53.54 33.12 -1.18
CA LEU A 650 52.95 34.29 -1.83
C LEU A 650 51.52 33.94 -2.25
N THR A 651 50.56 34.75 -1.83
CA THR A 651 49.14 34.51 -2.15
C THR A 651 48.89 34.73 -3.66
N PRO A 652 48.18 33.80 -4.34
CA PRO A 652 47.73 34.02 -5.71
C PRO A 652 46.55 35.00 -5.75
N ALA A 653 46.11 35.40 -6.94
CA ALA A 653 44.83 36.09 -7.08
C ALA A 653 43.67 35.12 -6.79
N GLY A 654 42.62 35.59 -6.13
CA GLY A 654 41.51 34.75 -5.67
C GLY A 654 40.32 35.54 -5.12
N GLY A 655 39.32 34.84 -4.58
CA GLY A 655 38.12 35.47 -4.02
C GLY A 655 37.47 34.60 -2.93
N GLY A 656 36.86 35.26 -1.94
CA GLY A 656 36.11 34.58 -0.87
C GLY A 656 36.99 33.87 0.16
N ILE A 657 36.37 33.03 0.98
CA ILE A 657 37.03 32.18 1.96
C ILE A 657 37.49 30.90 1.27
N VAL A 658 38.77 30.56 1.40
CA VAL A 658 39.38 29.41 0.74
C VAL A 658 40.15 28.54 1.73
N GLY A 659 40.20 27.22 1.46
CA GLY A 659 41.13 26.31 2.12
C GLY A 659 42.56 26.44 1.59
N LEU A 660 43.49 25.80 2.28
CA LEU A 660 44.90 25.71 1.88
C LEU A 660 45.32 24.25 1.88
N VAL A 661 46.01 23.82 0.82
CA VAL A 661 46.64 22.48 0.72
C VAL A 661 48.14 22.66 0.57
N VAL A 662 48.92 21.91 1.33
CA VAL A 662 50.36 21.78 1.16
C VAL A 662 50.65 20.36 0.72
N GLU A 663 51.24 20.21 -0.46
CA GLU A 663 51.52 18.89 -1.06
C GLU A 663 52.98 18.75 -1.46
N ASP A 664 53.50 17.53 -1.34
CA ASP A 664 54.76 17.12 -1.96
C ASP A 664 54.44 16.56 -3.36
N PRO A 665 54.76 17.28 -4.44
CA PRO A 665 54.44 16.87 -5.80
C PRO A 665 55.17 15.59 -6.25
N ASN A 666 56.23 15.18 -5.54
CA ASN A 666 57.01 13.99 -5.89
C ASN A 666 56.46 12.71 -5.24
N THR A 667 55.86 12.84 -4.06
CA THR A 667 55.41 11.68 -3.27
C THR A 667 53.90 11.58 -3.17
N GLY A 668 53.17 12.69 -3.27
CA GLY A 668 51.73 12.75 -3.04
C GLY A 668 51.33 12.86 -1.56
N GLN A 669 52.29 13.04 -0.63
CA GLN A 669 51.99 13.42 0.75
C GLN A 669 51.41 14.83 0.77
N ALA A 670 50.33 15.05 1.52
CA ALA A 670 49.74 16.37 1.64
C ALA A 670 49.05 16.58 2.98
N ALA A 671 48.83 17.84 3.32
CA ALA A 671 47.99 18.25 4.43
C ALA A 671 47.14 19.45 4.03
N ALA A 672 45.93 19.51 4.57
CA ALA A 672 44.95 20.55 4.26
C ALA A 672 44.54 21.32 5.50
N LEU A 673 44.27 22.61 5.32
CA LEU A 673 43.71 23.52 6.30
C LEU A 673 42.44 24.16 5.70
N PRO A 674 41.24 23.64 6.00
CA PRO A 674 39.99 24.17 5.48
C PRO A 674 39.74 25.61 5.94
N GLY A 675 39.22 26.47 5.05
CA GLY A 675 38.85 27.85 5.39
C GLY A 675 39.98 28.73 5.92
N ALA A 676 41.23 28.45 5.55
CA ALA A 676 42.43 29.07 6.10
C ALA A 676 42.64 30.55 5.74
N TYR A 677 42.09 31.03 4.61
CA TYR A 677 42.41 32.36 4.09
C TYR A 677 41.21 33.06 3.45
N THR A 678 41.10 34.38 3.61
CA THR A 678 40.05 35.21 2.99
C THR A 678 40.63 36.22 2.00
N PHE A 679 40.20 36.13 0.74
CA PHE A 679 40.49 37.14 -0.28
C PHE A 679 39.48 38.29 -0.21
N GLU A 680 39.95 39.45 0.23
CA GLU A 680 39.15 40.67 0.39
C GLU A 680 39.13 41.47 -0.91
N SER A 681 37.93 41.74 -1.45
CA SER A 681 37.77 42.63 -2.59
C SER A 681 38.07 44.08 -2.20
N SER A 682 38.90 44.78 -2.97
CA SER A 682 39.17 46.20 -2.78
C SER A 682 37.88 47.02 -2.83
N GLY A 683 37.54 47.70 -1.73
CA GLY A 683 36.28 48.41 -1.58
C GLY A 683 36.02 49.46 -2.66
N SER A 684 34.93 49.29 -3.40
CA SER A 684 34.12 50.39 -3.89
C SER A 684 32.81 50.36 -3.11
N SER A 685 32.51 51.45 -2.40
CA SER A 685 31.20 51.71 -1.83
C SER A 685 30.16 51.79 -2.95
N GLY A 686 29.27 50.81 -3.04
CA GLY A 686 28.17 50.79 -4.00
C GLY A 686 27.08 49.82 -3.54
N GLY A 687 25.90 50.35 -3.23
CA GLY A 687 24.78 49.55 -2.73
C GLY A 687 23.98 48.80 -3.81
N GLY A 688 23.03 48.00 -3.31
CA GLY A 688 21.98 47.27 -4.06
C GLY A 688 21.79 45.88 -3.45
N CYS A 689 20.92 45.65 -2.45
CA CYS A 689 19.45 45.59 -2.48
C CYS A 689 18.89 44.37 -3.23
N GLY A 690 18.18 43.48 -2.52
CA GLY A 690 17.34 42.46 -3.14
C GLY A 690 17.04 41.19 -2.33
N SER A 691 16.56 41.28 -1.08
CA SER A 691 15.69 40.21 -0.57
C SER A 691 14.28 40.47 -1.10
N LEU A 692 13.79 39.64 -2.02
CA LEU A 692 12.35 39.52 -2.26
C LEU A 692 11.81 38.51 -1.25
N ALA A 693 11.34 39.03 -0.12
CA ALA A 693 10.28 38.38 0.63
C ALA A 693 8.94 38.79 -0.03
N PRO A 694 8.11 37.87 -0.49
CA PRO A 694 6.70 38.16 -0.64
C PRO A 694 6.11 38.25 0.78
N THR A 695 6.01 39.47 1.31
CA THR A 695 4.94 39.80 2.24
C THR A 695 3.66 39.94 1.44
N GLY A 696 2.74 38.99 1.57
CA GLY A 696 1.44 39.10 0.91
C GLY A 696 0.63 37.83 0.97
N GLY A 697 0.17 37.44 2.17
CA GLY A 697 -1.07 36.68 2.26
C GLY A 697 -2.26 37.61 1.94
N PRO A 698 -3.22 37.14 1.13
CA PRO A 698 -4.62 37.47 1.29
C PRO A 698 -5.29 36.22 1.92
N GLY A 699 -5.71 36.27 3.18
CA GLY A 699 -6.88 37.06 3.54
C GLY A 699 -8.12 36.33 3.06
N ALA A 700 -8.70 35.51 3.93
CA ALA A 700 -9.94 34.77 3.73
C ALA A 700 -11.02 35.61 3.03
N PRO A 701 -11.83 34.97 2.19
CA PRO A 701 -13.24 34.84 2.58
C PRO A 701 -13.84 33.50 2.14
N PHE A 702 -14.62 32.86 3.01
CA PHE A 702 -16.05 32.62 2.80
C PHE A 702 -16.59 31.64 3.85
N MET A 703 -17.14 32.20 4.94
CA MET A 703 -18.34 31.59 5.51
C MET A 703 -19.47 31.80 4.50
N ARG A 704 -19.97 30.72 3.90
CA ARG A 704 -21.40 30.49 3.68
C ARG A 704 -21.63 29.07 3.15
N ASP A 705 -22.61 28.43 3.78
CA ASP A 705 -23.40 27.31 3.26
C ASP A 705 -22.99 25.86 3.62
N LEU A 706 -22.59 25.65 4.88
CA LEU A 706 -22.53 24.31 5.53
C LEU A 706 -23.67 24.05 6.53
N TRP A 707 -24.85 24.64 6.32
CA TRP A 707 -25.99 24.41 7.23
C TRP A 707 -26.68 23.04 7.05
N TRP A 708 -26.28 22.24 6.06
CA TRP A 708 -26.87 20.92 5.78
C TRP A 708 -26.09 19.75 6.40
N VAL A 709 -24.83 19.94 6.81
CA VAL A 709 -24.05 18.92 7.56
C VAL A 709 -24.57 18.77 9.00
N ALA A 710 -25.20 19.80 9.55
CA ALA A 710 -25.94 19.71 10.82
C ALA A 710 -27.24 18.89 10.71
N LEU A 711 -27.73 18.58 9.50
CA LEU A 711 -28.96 17.80 9.30
C LEU A 711 -28.70 16.28 9.28
N LEU A 712 -27.47 15.85 9.00
CA LEU A 712 -27.07 14.43 9.03
C LEU A 712 -26.78 13.93 10.45
N PHE A 713 -26.37 14.81 11.37
CA PHE A 713 -26.18 14.47 12.79
C PHE A 713 -27.46 14.57 13.65
N ALA A 714 -28.55 15.17 13.14
CA ALA A 714 -29.81 15.28 13.86
C ALA A 714 -30.74 14.05 13.72
N LEU A 715 -30.45 13.12 12.80
CA LEU A 715 -31.34 11.97 12.52
C LEU A 715 -30.84 10.61 13.05
N CYS A 716 -29.62 10.52 13.57
CA CYS A 716 -29.09 9.29 14.18
C CYS A 716 -28.88 9.37 15.71
N GLY A 717 -29.26 10.48 16.35
CA GLY A 717 -29.04 10.69 17.78
C GLY A 717 -30.32 10.98 18.57
N LEU A 718 -31.34 10.11 18.54
CA LEU A 718 -32.45 10.18 19.52
C LEU A 718 -33.33 8.92 19.51
N ARG A 719 -32.89 7.85 20.17
CA ARG A 719 -33.79 6.88 20.84
C ARG A 719 -33.02 6.05 21.86
N VAL A 720 -32.88 6.56 23.09
CA VAL A 720 -33.15 5.89 24.40
C VAL A 720 -33.11 7.05 25.41
N VAL A 721 -34.16 7.33 26.20
CA VAL A 721 -34.18 7.03 27.64
C VAL A 721 -35.57 7.33 28.23
N PHE A 722 -36.13 6.27 28.80
CA PHE A 722 -37.01 6.18 29.98
C PHE A 722 -38.37 6.90 30.05
N VAL A 723 -39.39 6.03 30.11
CA VAL A 723 -40.68 6.22 30.78
C VAL A 723 -40.47 6.64 32.25
N ARG A 724 -41.09 7.74 32.68
CA ARG A 724 -41.71 7.82 34.02
C ARG A 724 -42.80 8.92 34.12
N ARG A 725 -43.93 8.46 34.65
CA ARG A 725 -45.20 9.07 35.08
C ARG A 725 -45.21 10.53 35.56
N GLU A 726 -46.25 11.24 35.09
CA GLU A 726 -47.23 12.08 35.82
C GLU A 726 -46.79 13.00 36.97
N LEU A 727 -46.91 14.32 36.79
CA LEU A 727 -48.02 15.20 37.27
C LEU A 727 -47.54 16.66 37.36
N VAL A 728 -48.31 17.58 36.75
CA VAL A 728 -48.14 19.03 36.86
C VAL A 728 -49.02 19.56 37.99
N LEU A 729 -48.57 20.67 38.58
CA LEU A 729 -49.29 21.72 39.31
C LEU A 729 -49.11 21.68 40.84
N ALA A 730 -48.35 22.62 41.39
CA ALA A 730 -48.90 23.92 41.77
C ALA A 730 -47.82 24.85 42.35
N ALA A 731 -48.03 26.12 42.08
CA ALA A 731 -47.20 27.26 42.43
C ALA A 731 -47.08 27.51 43.95
N GLY A 732 -46.05 28.29 44.30
CA GLY A 732 -46.26 29.46 45.14
C GLY A 732 -45.83 29.35 46.60
N ARG A 733 -44.66 29.95 46.87
CA ARG A 733 -44.35 30.84 48.00
C ARG A 733 -45.20 30.70 49.27
N HIS A 734 -44.51 30.48 50.40
CA HIS A 734 -44.85 31.15 51.65
C HIS A 734 -43.59 31.62 52.37
N PRO A 735 -43.52 32.89 52.83
CA PRO A 735 -42.62 33.30 53.89
C PRO A 735 -43.35 33.31 55.26
N VAL A 736 -42.55 33.01 56.29
CA VAL A 736 -42.56 33.58 57.65
C VAL A 736 -43.83 33.49 58.53
N ALA A 737 -43.67 32.68 59.59
CA ALA A 737 -44.01 32.87 61.00
C ALA A 737 -45.22 33.73 61.46
N GLY A 738 -45.97 33.17 62.42
CA GLY A 738 -46.40 33.92 63.61
C GLY A 738 -47.88 33.84 64.00
N ALA A 739 -48.12 33.15 65.12
CA ALA A 739 -49.05 33.46 66.22
C ALA A 739 -50.57 33.28 66.07
N SER A 740 -51.11 32.77 67.20
CA SER A 740 -52.49 32.59 67.71
C SER A 740 -53.41 31.61 67.01
#